data_AF-A0A0B1NYA0-F1
#
_entry.id   AF-A0A0B1NYA0-F1
#
_cell.length_a   1.000
_cell.length_b   1.000
_cell.length_c   1.000
_cell.angle_alpha   90.00
_cell.angle_beta   90.00
_cell.angle_gamma   90.00
#
_symmetry.space_group_name_H-M   'P 1'
#
loop_
_entity.id
_entity.type
_entity.pdbx_description
1 polymer ?
#
loop_
_entity_poly.entity_id
_entity_poly.type
_entity_poly.pdbx_seq_one_letter_code
_entity_poly.pdbx_strand_id
1 'polypeptide(L)'
;MPEHDGLMRIFWPYDLSRFVSPGTIVGWRNSGLDIFIVSILEDVDTRTIQDALKAGALIRNASHPVTRIFDLCGKSSMQVLGVTNSPNIDVDNLQIHAFTKPKLKLPQVSCARASTIQVIMFERPLPNRMQYISLEPISLALGDKVDPKNEAPDLVLTDDEKDKMKERRKSKELVAKLKLHTVRKHPASSKERALLNIVNQINCSWELDRLLQKNVLQLKKFPRRSLSVSERVVESAMTMRDYVIKATWKLIINYIYPMIKKFFIIVLICHRIFAEAFLVVLEWRMKPDYAALKDISATAQQVDIRLQQFCYWPMQYVMLRKRKYDWESVTTSHPDYIRFYNSLWLVANDVIIGIALGSYIIDNSTWVTENLSETLSMYSIAALQNTISWLMDWPAGLKLNNELAAFLGDLFLWVIDYWSNFFGALKPILPKIIWFVGFSSFAGASLPISLFSDFISVLTFHIYCFYMASARIYNWQYSILQSLFQLFRGKKHNVLRKRIDSCDYDLDQLLLGTILFTLLFFLLPTVLVFYFTFASFRMAIITLKALLDTLLACLNHFPLFALMLRVKDSKRLPGGICFELQDTESPSHNVLRIRKPKDNTIIDNSLNVIPTSYIFLKSVPLKFRGMFQQYFQLGQRIRKHYLSLRVLLCLVTGRFVPPIHRKNLYSLQYTMLPARRAGISEMWTVLTKNESLSKLHSGHEGKLNGRRLNGYGHGKRS
;
A
#
# COMPACT_ATOMS: atom_id res chain seq x y z
N MET A 1 -39.83 6.47 8.65
CA MET A 1 -39.40 7.73 7.99
C MET A 1 -40.06 7.77 6.63
N PRO A 2 -40.67 8.89 6.24
CA PRO A 2 -41.75 8.85 5.29
C PRO A 2 -41.22 8.74 3.87
N GLU A 3 -41.92 7.95 3.08
CA GLU A 3 -41.73 7.68 1.66
C GLU A 3 -42.11 8.89 0.80
N HIS A 4 -41.61 10.09 1.14
CA HIS A 4 -42.23 11.34 0.71
C HIS A 4 -42.11 11.68 -0.78
N ASP A 5 -41.25 11.01 -1.56
CA ASP A 5 -41.07 11.33 -2.99
C ASP A 5 -41.57 10.24 -3.94
N GLY A 6 -42.01 9.07 -3.44
CA GLY A 6 -42.39 7.92 -4.28
C GLY A 6 -41.30 7.42 -5.25
N LEU A 7 -40.05 7.87 -5.09
CA LEU A 7 -38.89 7.48 -5.90
C LEU A 7 -38.45 6.05 -5.58
N MET A 8 -38.48 5.21 -6.61
CA MET A 8 -38.03 3.83 -6.55
C MET A 8 -36.67 3.66 -7.21
N ARG A 9 -35.72 3.07 -6.48
CA ARG A 9 -34.35 2.82 -6.97
C ARG A 9 -34.14 1.34 -7.20
N ILE A 10 -33.72 1.01 -8.41
CA ILE A 10 -33.55 -0.37 -8.85
C ILE A 10 -32.11 -0.54 -9.29
N PHE A 11 -31.35 -1.36 -8.57
CA PHE A 11 -30.00 -1.75 -8.98
C PHE A 11 -30.11 -2.95 -9.92
N TRP A 12 -29.85 -2.71 -11.21
CA TRP A 12 -30.07 -3.67 -12.28
C TRP A 12 -28.73 -4.12 -12.92
N PRO A 13 -28.39 -5.41 -12.89
CA PRO A 13 -27.23 -5.92 -13.62
C PRO A 13 -27.38 -5.81 -15.15
N TYR A 14 -26.40 -5.24 -15.84
CA TYR A 14 -26.46 -4.98 -17.28
C TYR A 14 -26.61 -6.26 -18.13
N ASP A 15 -26.08 -7.39 -17.67
CA ASP A 15 -26.17 -8.69 -18.35
C ASP A 15 -27.59 -9.26 -18.35
N LEU A 16 -28.39 -8.95 -17.32
CA LEU A 16 -29.78 -9.40 -17.19
C LEU A 16 -30.76 -8.71 -18.16
N SER A 17 -30.38 -7.60 -18.79
CA SER A 17 -31.24 -6.91 -19.76
C SER A 17 -31.40 -7.65 -21.09
N ARG A 18 -30.67 -8.76 -21.30
CA ARG A 18 -30.68 -9.55 -22.54
C ARG A 18 -31.70 -10.69 -22.55
N PHE A 19 -32.30 -11.02 -21.41
CA PHE A 19 -33.27 -12.11 -21.31
C PHE A 19 -34.58 -11.73 -22.01
N VAL A 20 -35.15 -12.66 -22.78
CA VAL A 20 -36.39 -12.45 -23.57
C VAL A 20 -37.53 -13.36 -23.10
N SER A 21 -37.19 -14.44 -22.41
CA SER A 21 -38.10 -15.42 -21.80
C SER A 21 -38.85 -14.83 -20.59
N PRO A 22 -40.03 -15.37 -20.26
CA PRO A 22 -40.71 -15.07 -19.01
C PRO A 22 -39.92 -15.67 -17.83
N GLY A 23 -39.80 -14.90 -16.75
CA GLY A 23 -38.97 -15.31 -15.62
C GLY A 23 -39.34 -14.61 -14.32
N THR A 24 -38.84 -15.14 -13.21
CA THR A 24 -39.03 -14.58 -11.87
C THR A 24 -37.77 -13.83 -11.43
N ILE A 25 -37.92 -12.59 -10.97
CA ILE A 25 -36.83 -11.74 -10.48
C ILE A 25 -36.55 -12.08 -9.02
N VAL A 26 -35.30 -12.41 -8.71
CA VAL A 26 -34.83 -12.71 -7.35
C VAL A 26 -33.76 -11.71 -6.92
N GLY A 27 -33.84 -11.26 -5.66
CA GLY A 27 -32.80 -10.40 -5.09
C GLY A 27 -33.08 -9.95 -3.67
N TRP A 28 -32.62 -8.75 -3.32
CA TRP A 28 -32.77 -8.16 -1.98
C TRP A 28 -33.59 -6.88 -2.00
N ARG A 29 -34.41 -6.72 -0.97
CA ARG A 29 -35.09 -5.46 -0.66
C ARG A 29 -34.32 -4.72 0.42
N ASN A 30 -33.67 -3.61 0.04
CA ASN A 30 -32.84 -2.80 0.94
C ASN A 30 -33.69 -1.86 1.79
N SER A 31 -34.68 -1.21 1.16
CA SER A 31 -35.73 -0.36 1.74
C SER A 31 -37.06 -0.67 1.07
N GLY A 32 -38.17 -0.02 1.47
CA GLY A 32 -39.49 -0.22 0.83
C GLY A 32 -39.47 -0.03 -0.69
N LEU A 33 -38.74 0.99 -1.16
CA LEU A 33 -38.59 1.36 -2.58
C LEU A 33 -37.15 1.21 -3.13
N ASP A 34 -36.20 0.69 -2.35
CA ASP A 34 -34.84 0.41 -2.81
C ASP A 34 -34.63 -1.09 -2.99
N ILE A 35 -34.45 -1.54 -4.23
CA ILE A 35 -34.40 -2.96 -4.60
C ILE A 35 -33.12 -3.28 -5.37
N PHE A 36 -32.50 -4.41 -5.03
CA PHE A 36 -31.30 -4.93 -5.67
C PHE A 36 -31.60 -6.27 -6.34
N ILE A 37 -31.36 -6.36 -7.64
CA ILE A 37 -31.66 -7.57 -8.42
C ILE A 37 -30.41 -8.44 -8.52
N VAL A 38 -30.55 -9.70 -8.12
CA VAL A 38 -29.45 -10.69 -8.14
C VAL A 38 -29.53 -11.56 -9.38
N SER A 39 -30.70 -12.10 -9.75
CA SER A 39 -30.85 -13.03 -10.88
C SER A 39 -32.27 -13.01 -11.47
N ILE A 40 -32.43 -13.44 -12.73
CA ILE A 40 -33.71 -13.75 -13.37
C ILE A 40 -33.75 -15.26 -13.63
N LEU A 41 -34.73 -15.95 -13.04
CA LEU A 41 -34.90 -17.39 -13.16
C LEU A 41 -36.00 -17.69 -14.19
N GLU A 42 -35.64 -18.31 -15.31
CA GLU A 42 -36.56 -18.60 -16.43
C GLU A 42 -37.45 -19.84 -16.16
N ASP A 43 -38.66 -19.84 -16.74
CA ASP A 43 -39.61 -20.98 -16.81
C ASP A 43 -39.92 -21.70 -15.48
N VAL A 44 -40.03 -20.97 -14.37
CA VAL A 44 -40.47 -21.53 -13.08
C VAL A 44 -41.46 -20.58 -12.42
N ASP A 45 -42.53 -21.15 -11.87
CA ASP A 45 -43.57 -20.40 -11.16
C ASP A 45 -43.00 -19.63 -9.96
N THR A 46 -43.50 -18.42 -9.77
CA THR A 46 -43.10 -17.49 -8.70
C THR A 46 -43.25 -18.10 -7.30
N ARG A 47 -44.34 -18.84 -7.07
CA ARG A 47 -44.65 -19.50 -5.79
C ARG A 47 -43.65 -20.60 -5.47
N THR A 48 -43.32 -21.44 -6.45
CA THR A 48 -42.33 -22.52 -6.33
C THR A 48 -40.94 -21.96 -5.98
N ILE A 49 -40.53 -20.86 -6.60
CA ILE A 49 -39.27 -20.17 -6.27
C ILE A 49 -39.32 -19.58 -4.85
N GLN A 50 -40.42 -18.94 -4.47
CA GLN A 50 -40.56 -18.34 -3.15
C GLN A 50 -40.47 -19.39 -2.04
N ASP A 51 -41.11 -20.55 -2.22
CA ASP A 51 -41.04 -21.65 -1.27
C ASP A 51 -39.67 -22.32 -1.27
N ALA A 52 -39.02 -22.45 -2.44
CA ALA A 52 -37.66 -22.95 -2.54
C ALA A 52 -36.61 -22.01 -1.91
N LEU A 53 -36.84 -20.68 -1.92
CA LEU A 53 -36.01 -19.71 -1.21
C LEU A 53 -36.21 -19.81 0.31
N LYS A 54 -37.46 -19.91 0.79
CA LYS A 54 -37.78 -20.09 2.21
C LYS A 54 -37.22 -21.40 2.76
N ALA A 55 -37.29 -22.47 1.99
CA ALA A 55 -36.73 -23.78 2.33
C ALA A 55 -35.21 -23.86 2.16
N GLY A 56 -34.57 -22.82 1.60
CA GLY A 56 -33.13 -22.80 1.32
C GLY A 56 -32.67 -23.77 0.22
N ALA A 57 -33.60 -24.38 -0.53
CA ALA A 57 -33.31 -25.35 -1.58
C ALA A 57 -32.47 -24.73 -2.73
N LEU A 58 -32.72 -23.46 -3.05
CA LEU A 58 -31.96 -22.71 -4.07
C LEU A 58 -30.55 -22.32 -3.64
N ILE A 59 -30.27 -22.39 -2.33
CA ILE A 59 -28.96 -22.03 -1.74
C ILE A 59 -28.17 -23.32 -1.36
N ARG A 60 -28.82 -24.49 -1.44
CA ARG A 60 -28.23 -25.79 -1.12
C ARG A 60 -27.03 -26.10 -2.03
N ASN A 61 -26.04 -26.83 -1.51
CA ASN A 61 -24.80 -27.18 -2.23
C ASN A 61 -23.89 -25.99 -2.59
N ALA A 62 -23.92 -24.90 -1.81
CA ALA A 62 -22.93 -23.83 -1.89
C ALA A 62 -21.51 -24.36 -1.59
N SER A 63 -20.49 -23.80 -2.26
CA SER A 63 -19.08 -24.15 -2.01
C SER A 63 -18.58 -23.68 -0.64
N HIS A 64 -19.13 -22.58 -0.13
CA HIS A 64 -18.75 -21.91 1.11
C HIS A 64 -20.02 -21.51 1.89
N PRO A 65 -19.94 -21.24 3.21
CA PRO A 65 -21.10 -20.85 4.01
C PRO A 65 -21.71 -19.55 3.49
N VAL A 66 -23.01 -19.57 3.16
CA VAL A 66 -23.72 -18.42 2.57
C VAL A 66 -24.03 -17.33 3.61
N THR A 67 -24.05 -17.70 4.90
CA THR A 67 -24.18 -16.76 6.03
C THR A 67 -23.18 -15.63 5.94
N ARG A 68 -21.93 -15.92 5.55
CA ARG A 68 -20.88 -14.91 5.39
C ARG A 68 -21.23 -13.84 4.35
N ILE A 69 -21.83 -14.20 3.21
CA ILE A 69 -22.25 -13.24 2.18
C ILE A 69 -23.43 -12.42 2.68
N PHE A 70 -24.38 -13.06 3.36
CA PHE A 70 -25.57 -12.42 3.91
C PHE A 70 -25.22 -11.38 4.99
N ASP A 71 -24.24 -11.70 5.85
CA ASP A 71 -23.69 -10.77 6.83
C ASP A 71 -23.03 -9.57 6.15
N LEU A 72 -22.23 -9.78 5.11
CA LEU A 72 -21.57 -8.71 4.34
C LEU A 72 -22.57 -7.81 3.58
N CYS A 73 -23.67 -8.39 3.13
CA CYS A 73 -24.75 -7.67 2.45
C CYS A 73 -25.76 -7.03 3.43
N GLY A 74 -25.64 -7.30 4.73
CA GLY A 74 -26.53 -6.79 5.79
C GLY A 74 -27.97 -7.31 5.70
N LYS A 75 -28.19 -8.50 5.12
CA LYS A 75 -29.53 -9.07 4.86
C LYS A 75 -29.54 -10.57 5.13
N SER A 76 -30.59 -11.06 5.79
CA SER A 76 -30.71 -12.46 6.24
C SER A 76 -31.23 -13.44 5.19
N SER A 77 -31.94 -12.97 4.16
CA SER A 77 -32.56 -13.83 3.14
C SER A 77 -32.83 -13.08 1.84
N MET A 78 -32.79 -13.80 0.71
CA MET A 78 -33.25 -13.31 -0.60
C MET A 78 -34.77 -13.44 -0.73
N GLN A 79 -35.39 -12.58 -1.55
CA GLN A 79 -36.83 -12.53 -1.78
C GLN A 79 -37.13 -12.50 -3.28
N VAL A 80 -38.34 -12.95 -3.65
CA VAL A 80 -38.90 -12.72 -4.98
C VAL A 80 -39.32 -11.26 -5.08
N LEU A 81 -38.80 -10.56 -6.08
CA LEU A 81 -38.99 -9.11 -6.25
C LEU A 81 -40.04 -8.79 -7.32
N GLY A 82 -40.31 -9.70 -8.24
CA GLY A 82 -41.21 -9.45 -9.35
C GLY A 82 -41.08 -10.47 -10.48
N VAL A 83 -41.64 -10.14 -11.64
CA VAL A 83 -41.68 -10.99 -12.84
C VAL A 83 -41.18 -10.23 -14.07
N THR A 84 -40.59 -10.96 -15.01
CA THR A 84 -40.11 -10.44 -16.30
C THR A 84 -40.92 -11.00 -17.44
N ASN A 85 -41.29 -10.15 -18.41
CA ASN A 85 -41.91 -10.54 -19.70
C ASN A 85 -43.17 -11.42 -19.62
N SER A 86 -43.89 -11.41 -18.50
CA SER A 86 -45.15 -12.14 -18.32
C SER A 86 -46.35 -11.19 -18.44
N PRO A 87 -47.13 -11.23 -19.54
CA PRO A 87 -48.09 -10.18 -19.84
C PRO A 87 -49.39 -10.17 -19.00
N ASN A 88 -49.69 -11.17 -18.15
CA ASN A 88 -51.01 -11.31 -17.51
C ASN A 88 -50.97 -11.88 -16.07
N ILE A 89 -50.07 -11.41 -15.19
CA ILE A 89 -50.05 -11.84 -13.78
C ILE A 89 -50.38 -10.63 -12.89
N ASP A 90 -51.43 -10.74 -12.07
CA ASP A 90 -51.71 -9.80 -10.98
C ASP A 90 -50.60 -9.92 -9.94
N VAL A 91 -49.83 -8.86 -9.85
CA VAL A 91 -48.60 -8.78 -9.06
C VAL A 91 -48.86 -7.87 -7.87
N ASP A 92 -48.46 -8.30 -6.68
CA ASP A 92 -48.62 -7.53 -5.43
C ASP A 92 -48.15 -6.08 -5.60
N ASN A 93 -48.77 -5.12 -4.89
CA ASN A 93 -48.47 -3.67 -4.97
C ASN A 93 -46.98 -3.28 -4.78
N LEU A 94 -46.15 -4.19 -4.29
CA LEU A 94 -44.72 -4.00 -4.03
C LEU A 94 -43.82 -4.77 -5.01
N GLN A 95 -44.36 -5.62 -5.86
CA GLN A 95 -43.57 -6.42 -6.80
C GLN A 95 -43.41 -5.68 -8.14
N ILE A 96 -42.30 -5.95 -8.83
CA ILE A 96 -41.88 -5.24 -10.03
C ILE A 96 -42.32 -6.01 -11.28
N HIS A 97 -42.84 -5.30 -12.28
CA HIS A 97 -42.98 -5.81 -13.64
C HIS A 97 -41.88 -5.23 -14.51
N ALA A 98 -41.01 -6.09 -15.04
CA ALA A 98 -39.92 -5.67 -15.93
C ALA A 98 -40.11 -6.24 -17.34
N PHE A 99 -39.99 -5.37 -18.34
CA PHE A 99 -40.03 -5.72 -19.76
C PHE A 99 -38.64 -5.51 -20.37
N THR A 100 -38.03 -6.61 -20.82
CA THR A 100 -36.75 -6.62 -21.52
C THR A 100 -36.99 -7.07 -22.95
N LYS A 101 -36.61 -6.24 -23.94
CA LYS A 101 -36.68 -6.61 -25.36
C LYS A 101 -35.27 -6.58 -25.95
N PRO A 102 -34.90 -7.51 -26.85
CA PRO A 102 -33.54 -7.56 -27.41
C PRO A 102 -33.14 -6.30 -28.20
N LYS A 103 -34.11 -5.52 -28.71
CA LYS A 103 -33.89 -4.22 -29.37
C LYS A 103 -33.74 -3.04 -28.39
N LEU A 104 -34.22 -3.18 -27.16
CA LEU A 104 -34.11 -2.17 -26.09
C LEU A 104 -32.94 -2.57 -25.18
N LYS A 105 -31.81 -1.86 -25.28
CA LYS A 105 -30.65 -2.11 -24.40
C LYS A 105 -30.93 -1.83 -22.91
N LEU A 106 -32.06 -1.16 -22.61
CA LEU A 106 -32.48 -0.71 -21.29
C LEU A 106 -33.78 -1.41 -20.87
N PRO A 107 -33.88 -1.94 -19.64
CA PRO A 107 -35.09 -2.58 -19.15
C PRO A 107 -36.17 -1.53 -18.86
N GLN A 108 -37.38 -1.73 -19.37
CA GLN A 108 -38.54 -0.92 -18.98
C GLN A 108 -39.17 -1.54 -17.74
N VAL A 109 -39.35 -0.74 -16.68
CA VAL A 109 -39.82 -1.23 -15.39
C VAL A 109 -41.07 -0.47 -14.96
N SER A 110 -42.09 -1.18 -14.51
CA SER A 110 -43.31 -0.62 -13.92
C SER A 110 -43.52 -1.17 -12.50
N CYS A 111 -44.04 -0.32 -11.61
CA CYS A 111 -44.39 -0.67 -10.23
C CYS A 111 -45.60 0.18 -9.81
N ALA A 112 -46.64 -0.45 -9.24
CA ALA A 112 -47.89 0.23 -8.90
C ALA A 112 -47.76 1.32 -7.83
N ARG A 113 -46.73 1.24 -6.97
CA ARG A 113 -46.50 2.17 -5.85
C ARG A 113 -45.49 3.28 -6.14
N ALA A 114 -44.75 3.21 -7.25
CA ALA A 114 -43.69 4.16 -7.57
C ALA A 114 -44.19 5.32 -8.44
N SER A 115 -43.92 6.56 -8.04
CA SER A 115 -44.23 7.77 -8.84
C SER A 115 -43.12 8.10 -9.84
N THR A 116 -41.88 7.76 -9.51
CA THR A 116 -40.68 7.96 -10.32
C THR A 116 -39.75 6.76 -10.15
N ILE A 117 -39.09 6.33 -11.23
CA ILE A 117 -38.19 5.16 -11.19
C ILE A 117 -36.77 5.58 -11.60
N GLN A 118 -35.78 5.14 -10.84
CA GLN A 118 -34.37 5.32 -11.12
C GLN A 118 -33.72 3.94 -11.25
N VAL A 119 -33.34 3.59 -12.47
CA VAL A 119 -32.66 2.33 -12.77
C VAL A 119 -31.16 2.58 -12.78
N ILE A 120 -30.48 2.08 -11.75
CA ILE A 120 -29.03 2.13 -11.62
C ILE A 120 -28.46 0.84 -12.22
N MET A 121 -27.98 0.93 -13.45
CA MET A 121 -27.35 -0.17 -14.15
C MET A 121 -25.89 -0.32 -13.73
N PHE A 122 -25.44 -1.56 -13.57
CA PHE A 122 -24.03 -1.85 -13.26
C PHE A 122 -23.54 -3.09 -14.01
N GLU A 123 -22.25 -3.12 -14.31
CA GLU A 123 -21.59 -4.32 -14.83
C GLU A 123 -21.13 -5.20 -13.66
N ARG A 124 -21.53 -6.47 -13.65
CA ARG A 124 -21.16 -7.39 -12.57
C ARG A 124 -19.65 -7.64 -12.58
N PRO A 125 -18.94 -7.45 -11.45
CA PRO A 125 -17.54 -7.83 -11.35
C PRO A 125 -17.40 -9.36 -11.41
N LEU A 126 -16.29 -9.84 -11.98
CA LEU A 126 -15.95 -11.27 -12.03
C LEU A 126 -14.99 -11.66 -10.89
N PRO A 127 -15.46 -12.39 -9.85
CA PRO A 127 -14.63 -12.77 -8.71
C PRO A 127 -13.45 -13.68 -9.08
N ASN A 128 -13.64 -14.59 -10.06
CA ASN A 128 -12.58 -15.43 -10.61
C ASN A 128 -11.38 -14.64 -11.16
N ARG A 129 -11.60 -13.38 -11.57
CA ARG A 129 -10.56 -12.47 -12.07
C ARG A 129 -10.11 -11.46 -11.01
N MET A 130 -10.58 -11.56 -9.77
CA MET A 130 -10.39 -10.60 -8.68
C MET A 130 -10.85 -9.18 -9.04
N GLN A 131 -11.89 -9.07 -9.87
CA GLN A 131 -12.53 -7.78 -10.12
C GLN A 131 -13.49 -7.50 -8.96
N TYR A 132 -13.50 -6.26 -8.49
CA TYR A 132 -14.45 -5.82 -7.46
C TYR A 132 -14.60 -4.30 -7.48
N ILE A 133 -15.66 -3.83 -6.84
CA ILE A 133 -15.99 -2.42 -6.67
C ILE A 133 -15.78 -2.04 -5.21
N SER A 134 -15.22 -0.85 -4.97
CA SER A 134 -14.98 -0.29 -3.65
C SER A 134 -15.32 1.19 -3.65
N LEU A 135 -15.83 1.69 -2.52
CA LEU A 135 -16.06 3.12 -2.29
C LEU A 135 -14.75 3.87 -2.05
N GLU A 136 -13.83 3.22 -1.33
CA GLU A 136 -12.51 3.77 -1.02
C GLU A 136 -11.43 3.19 -1.93
N PRO A 137 -10.39 3.98 -2.26
CA PRO A 137 -9.28 3.49 -3.05
C PRO A 137 -8.52 2.39 -2.29
N ILE A 138 -8.13 1.33 -3.01
CA ILE A 138 -7.34 0.25 -2.42
C ILE A 138 -6.02 0.77 -1.82
N SER A 139 -5.76 0.47 -0.55
CA SER A 139 -4.47 0.76 0.08
C SER A 139 -3.44 -0.30 -0.30
N LEU A 140 -2.40 0.11 -1.01
CA LEU A 140 -1.24 -0.74 -1.29
C LEU A 140 -0.31 -0.88 -0.06
N ALA A 141 -0.40 0.02 0.92
CA ALA A 141 0.39 -0.02 2.15
C ALA A 141 -0.29 -0.85 3.26
N LEU A 142 0.46 -1.33 4.25
CA LEU A 142 -0.11 -1.77 5.53
C LEU A 142 -0.67 -0.58 6.31
N GLY A 143 -1.97 -0.65 6.63
CA GLY A 143 -2.68 0.35 7.42
C GLY A 143 -2.33 0.32 8.91
N ASP A 144 -1.69 -0.76 9.39
CA ASP A 144 -1.34 -0.99 10.80
C ASP A 144 -0.13 -0.18 11.29
N LYS A 145 0.14 0.99 10.68
CA LYS A 145 1.05 1.94 11.31
C LYS A 145 0.32 2.56 12.49
N VAL A 146 0.47 1.91 13.64
CA VAL A 146 0.18 2.44 14.96
C VAL A 146 0.56 3.91 14.97
N ASP A 147 -0.34 4.76 15.47
CA ASP A 147 -0.06 6.16 15.75
C ASP A 147 1.37 6.27 16.33
N PRO A 148 2.23 7.21 15.88
CA PRO A 148 3.57 7.42 16.44
C PRO A 148 3.56 7.84 17.92
N LYS A 149 2.42 7.73 18.61
CA LYS A 149 2.24 7.84 20.05
C LYS A 149 2.68 6.59 20.81
N ASN A 150 2.74 5.41 20.17
CA ASN A 150 3.11 4.14 20.82
C ASN A 150 4.48 3.60 20.38
N GLU A 151 5.28 4.40 19.67
CA GLU A 151 6.73 4.14 19.68
C GLU A 151 7.21 4.33 21.12
N ALA A 152 7.97 3.35 21.63
CA ALA A 152 8.48 3.37 23.00
C ALA A 152 9.22 4.70 23.30
N PRO A 153 9.19 5.21 24.55
CA PRO A 153 9.63 6.56 24.88
C PRO A 153 11.13 6.84 24.72
N ASP A 154 11.96 5.83 24.44
CA ASP A 154 13.42 5.90 24.63
C ASP A 154 14.21 6.27 23.36
N LEU A 155 13.73 7.25 22.61
CA LEU A 155 14.49 7.84 21.50
C LEU A 155 14.97 9.24 21.89
N VAL A 156 16.30 9.45 21.85
CA VAL A 156 16.90 10.78 21.88
C VAL A 156 16.52 11.52 20.60
N LEU A 157 15.40 12.21 20.69
CA LEU A 157 14.94 13.14 19.67
C LEU A 157 15.97 14.27 19.61
N THR A 158 16.57 14.46 18.42
CA THR A 158 17.28 15.71 18.11
C THR A 158 16.37 16.90 18.43
N ASP A 159 16.92 18.07 18.78
CA ASP A 159 16.13 19.26 19.09
C ASP A 159 15.12 19.59 17.96
N ASP A 160 15.46 19.25 16.72
CA ASP A 160 14.62 19.36 15.54
C ASP A 160 13.39 18.43 15.54
N GLU A 161 13.53 17.21 16.04
CA GLU A 161 12.41 16.28 16.17
C GLU A 161 11.53 16.64 17.37
N LYS A 162 12.11 17.17 18.45
CA LYS A 162 11.34 17.73 19.58
C LYS A 162 10.50 18.93 19.12
N ASP A 163 11.06 19.82 18.30
CA ASP A 163 10.34 20.98 17.76
C ASP A 163 9.25 20.56 16.76
N LYS A 164 9.53 19.60 15.88
CA LYS A 164 8.50 19.00 15.00
C LYS A 164 7.40 18.31 15.79
N MET A 165 7.72 17.64 16.90
CA MET A 165 6.71 17.06 17.79
C MET A 165 5.87 18.13 18.47
N LYS A 166 6.47 19.25 18.92
CA LYS A 166 5.73 20.40 19.44
C LYS A 166 4.80 21.00 18.38
N GLU A 167 5.27 21.18 17.15
CA GLU A 167 4.42 21.65 16.04
C GLU A 167 3.28 20.67 15.75
N ARG A 168 3.54 19.36 15.74
CA ARG A 168 2.50 18.33 15.57
C ARG A 168 1.51 18.32 16.72
N ARG A 169 1.95 18.52 17.97
CA ARG A 169 1.07 18.66 19.14
C ARG A 169 0.20 19.89 18.99
N LYS A 170 0.79 21.05 18.69
CA LYS A 170 0.05 22.29 18.39
C LYS A 170 -0.94 22.11 17.24
N SER A 171 -0.57 21.44 16.16
CA SER A 171 -1.46 21.16 15.04
C SER A 171 -2.60 20.20 15.43
N LYS A 172 -2.33 19.16 16.23
CA LYS A 172 -3.36 18.26 16.76
C LYS A 172 -4.31 18.99 17.72
N GLU A 173 -3.78 19.85 18.58
CA GLU A 173 -4.56 20.74 19.43
C GLU A 173 -5.38 21.72 18.60
N LEU A 174 -4.82 22.27 17.52
CA LEU A 174 -5.52 23.13 16.58
C LEU A 174 -6.64 22.37 15.88
N VAL A 175 -6.40 21.13 15.45
CA VAL A 175 -7.42 20.26 14.85
C VAL A 175 -8.50 19.90 15.86
N ALA A 176 -8.14 19.64 17.13
CA ALA A 176 -9.10 19.42 18.21
C ALA A 176 -9.93 20.68 18.48
N LYS A 177 -9.30 21.86 18.47
CA LYS A 177 -9.96 23.16 18.61
C LYS A 177 -10.84 23.48 17.40
N LEU A 178 -10.40 23.17 16.18
CA LEU A 178 -11.19 23.29 14.94
C LEU A 178 -12.41 22.36 14.96
N LYS A 179 -12.28 21.15 15.51
CA LYS A 179 -13.43 20.27 15.76
C LYS A 179 -14.46 20.90 16.69
N LEU A 180 -14.04 21.77 17.62
CA LEU A 180 -14.94 22.54 18.49
C LEU A 180 -15.57 23.73 17.76
N HIS A 181 -14.88 24.33 16.76
CA HIS A 181 -15.32 25.59 16.14
C HIS A 181 -16.17 25.46 14.87
N THR A 182 -16.00 24.46 13.99
CA THR A 182 -16.99 24.05 12.97
C THR A 182 -16.43 23.01 11.98
N VAL A 183 -17.10 21.86 11.87
CA VAL A 183 -17.88 21.37 10.72
C VAL A 183 -18.77 20.29 11.31
N ARG A 184 -20.10 20.47 11.31
CA ARG A 184 -21.03 19.37 11.62
C ARG A 184 -20.73 18.25 10.61
N LYS A 185 -19.94 17.26 10.99
CA LYS A 185 -19.96 15.98 10.28
C LYS A 185 -21.34 15.43 10.54
N HIS A 186 -22.23 15.57 9.56
CA HIS A 186 -23.54 14.97 9.62
C HIS A 186 -23.32 13.48 9.90
N PRO A 187 -23.97 12.91 10.93
CA PRO A 187 -23.90 11.47 11.15
C PRO A 187 -24.36 10.81 9.86
N ALA A 188 -23.57 9.85 9.38
CA ALA A 188 -23.83 9.23 8.08
C ALA A 188 -25.27 8.74 8.01
N SER A 189 -26.01 9.20 7.00
CA SER A 189 -27.43 8.90 6.81
C SER A 189 -27.63 7.39 6.64
N SER A 190 -28.83 6.88 6.94
CA SER A 190 -29.16 5.47 6.69
C SER A 190 -28.93 5.07 5.24
N LYS A 191 -29.17 5.99 4.29
CA LYS A 191 -28.90 5.82 2.85
C LYS A 191 -27.40 5.71 2.53
N GLU A 192 -26.56 6.50 3.20
CA GLU A 192 -25.10 6.48 3.03
C GLU A 192 -24.50 5.18 3.58
N ARG A 193 -25.01 4.68 4.71
CA ARG A 193 -24.61 3.37 5.26
C ARG A 193 -25.07 2.22 4.36
N ALA A 194 -26.26 2.32 3.76
CA ALA A 194 -26.78 1.32 2.84
C ALA A 194 -25.94 1.19 1.56
N LEU A 195 -25.25 2.26 1.13
CA LEU A 195 -24.39 2.23 -0.06
C LEU A 195 -23.25 1.21 0.06
N LEU A 196 -22.64 1.08 1.25
CA LEU A 196 -21.61 0.07 1.48
C LEU A 196 -22.16 -1.36 1.31
N ASN A 197 -23.36 -1.60 1.86
CA ASN A 197 -24.05 -2.88 1.71
C ASN A 197 -24.38 -3.16 0.24
N ILE A 198 -24.85 -2.15 -0.51
CA ILE A 198 -25.14 -2.27 -1.95
C ILE A 198 -23.88 -2.60 -2.74
N VAL A 199 -22.74 -1.98 -2.44
CA VAL A 199 -21.47 -2.32 -3.11
C VAL A 199 -21.06 -3.77 -2.81
N ASN A 200 -21.24 -4.25 -1.58
CA ASN A 200 -21.01 -5.66 -1.25
C ASN A 200 -21.97 -6.59 -2.01
N GLN A 201 -23.24 -6.19 -2.17
CA GLN A 201 -24.23 -6.91 -2.96
C GLN A 201 -23.83 -6.99 -4.45
N ILE A 202 -23.29 -5.90 -5.03
CA ILE A 202 -22.72 -5.89 -6.39
C ILE A 202 -21.54 -6.86 -6.50
N ASN A 203 -20.63 -6.86 -5.53
CA ASN A 203 -19.46 -7.74 -5.56
C ASN A 203 -19.83 -9.23 -5.49
N CYS A 204 -20.88 -9.58 -4.77
CA CYS A 204 -21.34 -10.96 -4.61
C CYS A 204 -22.33 -11.41 -5.70
N SER A 205 -22.87 -10.50 -6.51
CA SER A 205 -24.02 -10.78 -7.39
C SER A 205 -23.74 -11.86 -8.41
N TRP A 206 -22.52 -11.92 -8.97
CA TRP A 206 -22.16 -12.90 -9.99
C TRP A 206 -22.07 -14.33 -9.43
N GLU A 207 -21.48 -14.52 -8.25
CA GLU A 207 -21.37 -15.84 -7.60
C GLU A 207 -22.76 -16.34 -7.17
N LEU A 208 -23.60 -15.45 -6.64
CA LEU A 208 -24.96 -15.80 -6.24
C LEU A 208 -25.84 -16.14 -7.43
N ASP A 209 -25.77 -15.37 -8.51
CA ASP A 209 -26.49 -15.65 -9.75
C ASP A 209 -26.13 -17.05 -10.29
N ARG A 210 -24.83 -17.36 -10.37
CA ARG A 210 -24.37 -18.69 -10.82
C ARG A 210 -24.84 -19.82 -9.90
N LEU A 211 -24.87 -19.59 -8.59
CA LEU A 211 -25.37 -20.56 -7.61
C LEU A 211 -26.87 -20.81 -7.80
N LEU A 212 -27.66 -19.73 -7.92
CA LEU A 212 -29.11 -19.81 -8.11
C LEU A 212 -29.44 -20.53 -9.42
N GLN A 213 -28.81 -20.14 -10.53
CA GLN A 213 -29.01 -20.78 -11.84
C GLN A 213 -28.66 -22.28 -11.81
N LYS A 214 -27.54 -22.64 -11.18
CA LYS A 214 -27.12 -24.05 -11.04
C LYS A 214 -28.17 -24.90 -10.30
N ASN A 215 -28.76 -24.35 -9.24
CA ASN A 215 -29.75 -25.07 -8.43
C ASN A 215 -31.14 -25.07 -9.06
N VAL A 216 -31.51 -24.04 -9.82
CA VAL A 216 -32.73 -24.04 -10.64
C VAL A 216 -32.68 -25.12 -11.73
N LEU A 217 -31.53 -25.31 -12.37
CA LEU A 217 -31.35 -26.42 -13.32
C LEU A 217 -31.51 -27.80 -12.68
N GLN A 218 -31.26 -27.93 -11.37
CA GLN A 218 -31.51 -29.19 -10.64
C GLN A 218 -33.00 -29.39 -10.34
N LEU A 219 -33.74 -28.31 -10.08
CA LEU A 219 -35.20 -28.33 -9.91
C LEU A 219 -35.92 -28.71 -11.23
N LYS A 220 -35.34 -28.38 -12.39
CA LYS A 220 -35.88 -28.72 -13.72
C LYS A 220 -35.60 -30.16 -14.19
N LYS A 221 -34.85 -31.00 -13.46
CA LYS A 221 -34.45 -32.33 -13.96
C LYS A 221 -35.58 -33.38 -13.87
N PHE A 222 -35.91 -33.96 -15.02
CA PHE A 222 -36.74 -35.16 -15.22
C PHE A 222 -36.07 -36.43 -14.68
N PRO A 223 -36.84 -37.50 -14.37
CA PRO A 223 -36.30 -38.78 -13.92
C PRO A 223 -35.23 -39.31 -14.88
N ARG A 224 -34.07 -39.70 -14.33
CA ARG A 224 -32.95 -40.24 -15.11
C ARG A 224 -33.41 -41.52 -15.82
N ARG A 225 -33.20 -41.58 -17.15
CA ARG A 225 -33.35 -42.80 -17.95
C ARG A 225 -32.47 -43.92 -17.38
N SER A 226 -33.00 -45.13 -17.29
CA SER A 226 -32.25 -46.31 -16.88
C SER A 226 -31.14 -46.63 -17.88
N LEU A 227 -29.90 -46.68 -17.40
CA LEU A 227 -28.70 -46.95 -18.21
C LEU A 227 -28.67 -48.38 -18.74
N SER A 228 -28.18 -48.55 -19.97
CA SER A 228 -28.03 -49.85 -20.63
C SER A 228 -26.90 -50.69 -20.02
N VAL A 229 -26.93 -52.02 -20.22
CA VAL A 229 -25.98 -52.96 -19.59
C VAL A 229 -24.53 -52.72 -20.03
N SER A 230 -24.29 -52.32 -21.28
CA SER A 230 -22.95 -51.99 -21.80
C SER A 230 -22.41 -50.69 -21.21
N GLU A 231 -23.24 -49.65 -21.05
CA GLU A 231 -22.87 -48.41 -20.36
C GLU A 231 -22.54 -48.67 -18.88
N ARG A 232 -23.27 -49.59 -18.23
CA ARG A 232 -23.02 -49.99 -16.83
C ARG A 232 -21.67 -50.68 -16.65
N VAL A 233 -21.22 -51.45 -17.63
CA VAL A 233 -19.89 -52.12 -17.61
C VAL A 233 -18.76 -51.10 -17.84
N VAL A 234 -18.94 -50.14 -18.76
CA VAL A 234 -17.97 -49.05 -18.97
C VAL A 234 -17.89 -48.15 -17.74
N GLU A 235 -19.02 -47.82 -17.12
CA GLU A 235 -19.08 -47.06 -15.87
C GLU A 235 -18.45 -47.83 -14.70
N SER A 236 -18.62 -49.17 -14.65
CA SER A 236 -17.95 -50.03 -13.67
C SER A 236 -16.42 -50.06 -13.84
N ALA A 237 -15.92 -50.15 -15.07
CA ALA A 237 -14.48 -50.12 -15.34
C ALA A 237 -13.86 -48.74 -15.06
N MET A 238 -14.56 -47.66 -15.43
CA MET A 238 -14.14 -46.29 -15.10
C MET A 238 -14.18 -46.03 -13.60
N THR A 239 -15.18 -46.53 -12.87
CA THR A 239 -15.27 -46.39 -11.42
C THR A 239 -14.21 -47.20 -10.67
N MET A 240 -13.82 -48.39 -11.15
CA MET A 240 -12.68 -49.13 -10.60
C MET A 240 -11.35 -48.42 -10.82
N ARG A 241 -11.10 -47.89 -12.02
CA ARG A 241 -9.91 -47.07 -12.28
C ARG A 241 -9.89 -45.83 -11.38
N ASP A 242 -11.02 -45.15 -11.27
CA ASP A 242 -11.16 -43.99 -10.38
C ASP A 242 -10.95 -44.37 -8.91
N TYR A 243 -11.38 -45.55 -8.49
CA TYR A 243 -11.18 -46.05 -7.14
C TYR A 243 -9.70 -46.29 -6.85
N VAL A 244 -8.97 -46.94 -7.77
CA VAL A 244 -7.52 -47.17 -7.64
C VAL A 244 -6.75 -45.85 -7.62
N ILE A 245 -7.07 -44.91 -8.52
CA ILE A 245 -6.46 -43.58 -8.54
C ILE A 245 -6.78 -42.82 -7.23
N LYS A 246 -8.02 -42.88 -6.74
CA LYS A 246 -8.40 -42.25 -5.47
C LYS A 246 -7.70 -42.91 -4.28
N ALA A 247 -7.50 -44.22 -4.29
CA ALA A 247 -6.83 -44.95 -3.22
C ALA A 247 -5.33 -44.61 -3.14
N THR A 248 -4.63 -44.59 -4.28
CA THR A 248 -3.22 -44.18 -4.34
C THR A 248 -3.06 -42.71 -3.96
N TRP A 249 -3.93 -41.84 -4.48
CA TRP A 249 -3.94 -40.41 -4.11
C TRP A 249 -4.21 -40.19 -2.62
N LYS A 250 -5.11 -40.98 -2.03
CA LYS A 250 -5.42 -40.94 -0.58
C LYS A 250 -4.22 -41.39 0.25
N LEU A 251 -3.45 -42.39 -0.20
CA LEU A 251 -2.23 -42.84 0.46
C LEU A 251 -1.15 -41.74 0.44
N ILE A 252 -0.92 -41.12 -0.72
CA ILE A 252 0.00 -40.00 -0.89
C ILE A 252 -0.39 -38.82 0.01
N ILE A 253 -1.67 -38.42 0.01
CA ILE A 253 -2.17 -37.31 0.83
C ILE A 253 -2.10 -37.61 2.33
N ASN A 254 -2.37 -38.85 2.75
CA ASN A 254 -2.45 -39.17 4.18
C ASN A 254 -1.09 -39.44 4.82
N TYR A 255 -0.09 -39.93 4.07
CA TYR A 255 1.21 -40.31 4.63
C TYR A 255 2.36 -39.42 4.15
N ILE A 256 2.50 -39.22 2.84
CA ILE A 256 3.65 -38.50 2.26
C ILE A 256 3.50 -36.99 2.46
N TYR A 257 2.33 -36.44 2.12
CA TYR A 257 2.07 -35.00 2.23
C TYR A 257 2.28 -34.43 3.64
N PRO A 258 1.76 -35.03 4.74
CA PRO A 258 1.98 -34.48 6.08
C PRO A 258 3.44 -34.61 6.53
N MET A 259 4.18 -35.63 6.09
CA MET A 259 5.62 -35.75 6.38
C MET A 259 6.41 -34.62 5.72
N ILE A 260 6.18 -34.39 4.42
CA ILE A 260 6.80 -33.28 3.67
C ILE A 260 6.41 -31.93 4.29
N LYS A 261 5.12 -31.75 4.63
CA LYS A 261 4.63 -30.51 5.26
C LYS A 261 5.31 -30.26 6.61
N LYS A 262 5.42 -31.27 7.48
CA LYS A 262 6.08 -31.14 8.79
C LYS A 262 7.56 -30.82 8.63
N PHE A 263 8.26 -31.53 7.75
CA PHE A 263 9.67 -31.26 7.44
C PHE A 263 9.87 -29.81 6.96
N PHE A 264 9.04 -29.35 6.02
CA PHE A 264 9.07 -27.98 5.51
C PHE A 264 8.82 -26.93 6.61
N ILE A 265 7.86 -27.17 7.52
CA ILE A 265 7.59 -26.27 8.66
C ILE A 265 8.79 -26.20 9.60
N ILE A 266 9.46 -27.33 9.89
CA ILE A 266 10.66 -27.35 10.75
C ILE A 266 11.78 -26.52 10.10
N VAL A 267 12.03 -26.70 8.81
CA VAL A 267 13.04 -25.91 8.07
C VAL A 267 12.72 -24.41 8.13
N LEU A 268 11.46 -24.02 7.92
CA LEU A 268 11.04 -22.61 8.02
C LEU A 268 11.26 -22.02 9.42
N ILE A 269 11.03 -22.81 10.47
CA ILE A 269 11.19 -22.37 11.86
C ILE A 269 12.67 -22.24 12.22
N CYS A 270 13.51 -23.21 11.82
CA CYS A 270 14.96 -23.11 11.99
C CYS A 270 15.52 -21.87 11.28
N HIS A 271 15.09 -21.62 10.04
CA HIS A 271 15.44 -20.41 9.31
C HIS A 271 14.97 -19.14 10.03
N ARG A 272 13.75 -19.13 10.59
CA ARG A 272 13.22 -17.99 11.36
C ARG A 272 14.04 -17.71 12.62
N ILE A 273 14.50 -18.74 13.33
CA ILE A 273 15.36 -18.60 14.51
C ILE A 273 16.69 -17.97 14.11
N PHE A 274 17.31 -18.46 13.05
CA PHE A 274 18.56 -17.91 12.52
C PHE A 274 18.40 -16.45 12.06
N ALA A 275 17.32 -16.15 11.34
CA ALA A 275 17.02 -14.79 10.90
C ALA A 275 16.81 -13.83 12.09
N GLU A 276 16.11 -14.27 13.14
CA GLU A 276 15.91 -13.44 14.35
C GLU A 276 17.24 -13.17 15.06
N ALA A 277 18.14 -14.14 15.15
CA ALA A 277 19.49 -13.93 15.70
C ALA A 277 20.26 -12.85 14.91
N PHE A 278 20.22 -12.90 13.57
CA PHE A 278 20.82 -11.87 12.73
C PHE A 278 20.16 -10.49 12.90
N LEU A 279 18.83 -10.43 12.99
CA LEU A 279 18.11 -9.18 13.20
C LEU A 279 18.51 -8.52 14.54
N VAL A 280 18.68 -9.32 15.60
CA VAL A 280 19.16 -8.83 16.90
C VAL A 280 20.57 -8.24 16.79
N VAL A 281 21.47 -8.86 16.02
CA VAL A 281 22.81 -8.34 15.76
C VAL A 281 22.76 -7.02 14.97
N LEU A 282 21.91 -6.94 13.94
CA LEU A 282 21.76 -5.72 13.12
C LEU A 282 21.11 -4.56 13.88
N GLU A 283 20.25 -4.87 14.86
CA GLU A 283 19.62 -3.91 15.75
C GLU A 283 20.44 -3.59 17.00
N TRP A 284 21.59 -4.24 17.16
CA TRP A 284 22.47 -4.01 18.28
C TRP A 284 22.91 -2.54 18.33
N ARG A 285 22.82 -1.97 19.54
CA ARG A 285 23.23 -0.60 19.83
C ARG A 285 24.28 -0.65 20.93
N MET A 286 25.42 -0.02 20.68
CA MET A 286 26.51 0.06 21.68
C MET A 286 26.11 0.90 22.90
N LYS A 287 25.21 1.87 22.71
CA LYS A 287 24.53 2.68 23.74
C LYS A 287 23.14 3.06 23.23
N PRO A 288 22.14 3.30 24.11
CA PRO A 288 20.77 3.60 23.71
C PRO A 288 20.66 4.82 22.77
N ASP A 289 21.58 5.79 22.92
CA ASP A 289 21.61 7.05 22.16
C ASP A 289 22.28 6.94 20.78
N TYR A 290 22.94 5.83 20.47
CA TYR A 290 23.69 5.66 19.22
C TYR A 290 22.84 4.97 18.14
N ALA A 291 23.17 5.27 16.89
CA ALA A 291 22.60 4.65 15.70
C ALA A 291 22.85 3.13 15.72
N ALA A 292 21.85 2.33 15.34
CA ALA A 292 22.03 0.88 15.19
C ALA A 292 22.91 0.58 13.96
N LEU A 293 23.43 -0.64 13.84
CA LEU A 293 24.29 -1.00 12.69
C LEU A 293 23.58 -0.77 11.35
N LYS A 294 22.29 -1.09 11.29
CA LYS A 294 21.42 -0.81 10.12
C LYS A 294 21.17 0.66 9.81
N ASP A 295 21.42 1.56 10.77
CA ASP A 295 21.29 3.01 10.56
C ASP A 295 22.60 3.64 10.06
N ILE A 296 23.72 2.92 10.16
CA ILE A 296 25.06 3.36 9.74
C ILE A 296 25.32 2.89 8.30
N SER A 297 25.07 1.61 8.04
CA SER A 297 25.44 0.92 6.80
C SER A 297 24.21 0.60 5.93
N ALA A 298 24.31 0.89 4.63
CA ALA A 298 23.29 0.56 3.65
C ALA A 298 23.14 -0.97 3.48
N THR A 299 24.24 -1.72 3.59
CA THR A 299 24.21 -3.19 3.47
C THR A 299 23.50 -3.85 4.64
N ALA A 300 23.84 -3.43 5.88
CA ALA A 300 23.16 -3.89 7.09
C ALA A 300 21.64 -3.66 7.01
N GLN A 301 21.24 -2.50 6.46
CA GLN A 301 19.85 -2.18 6.21
C GLN A 301 19.21 -3.09 5.15
N GLN A 302 19.89 -3.33 4.03
CA GLN A 302 19.36 -4.18 2.96
C GLN A 302 19.16 -5.63 3.46
N VAL A 303 20.08 -6.13 4.27
CA VAL A 303 19.96 -7.44 4.91
C VAL A 303 18.79 -7.47 5.91
N ASP A 304 18.63 -6.42 6.75
CA ASP A 304 17.48 -6.28 7.67
C ASP A 304 16.14 -6.39 6.92
N ILE A 305 16.00 -5.66 5.81
CA ILE A 305 14.78 -5.67 4.99
C ILE A 305 14.50 -7.05 4.41
N ARG A 306 15.51 -7.71 3.83
CA ARG A 306 15.35 -9.04 3.24
C ARG A 306 14.99 -10.08 4.29
N LEU A 307 15.67 -10.09 5.43
CA LEU A 307 15.36 -10.99 6.54
C LEU A 307 13.92 -10.79 7.05
N GLN A 308 13.49 -9.54 7.22
CA GLN A 308 12.11 -9.26 7.64
C GLN A 308 11.06 -9.71 6.61
N GLN A 309 11.33 -9.52 5.32
CA GLN A 309 10.46 -10.02 4.23
C GLN A 309 10.33 -11.55 4.28
N PHE A 310 11.44 -12.27 4.37
CA PHE A 310 11.45 -13.73 4.48
C PHE A 310 10.71 -14.22 5.73
N CYS A 311 10.82 -13.49 6.85
CA CYS A 311 10.13 -13.83 8.08
C CYS A 311 8.61 -13.57 8.01
N TYR A 312 8.18 -12.63 7.18
CA TYR A 312 6.76 -12.26 7.04
C TYR A 312 6.02 -13.11 6.00
N TRP A 313 6.69 -13.60 4.96
CA TRP A 313 6.07 -14.41 3.90
C TRP A 313 5.30 -15.64 4.38
N PRO A 314 5.79 -16.47 5.33
CA PRO A 314 5.02 -17.60 5.85
C PRO A 314 3.67 -17.17 6.44
N MET A 315 3.65 -16.06 7.17
CA MET A 315 2.44 -15.51 7.79
C MET A 315 1.45 -15.01 6.72
N GLN A 316 1.94 -14.23 5.74
CA GLN A 316 1.12 -13.78 4.61
C GLN A 316 0.56 -14.95 3.80
N TYR A 317 1.37 -15.98 3.55
CA TYR A 317 0.94 -17.16 2.82
C TYR A 317 -0.20 -17.88 3.51
N VAL A 318 -0.16 -18.02 4.85
CA VAL A 318 -1.27 -18.62 5.60
C VAL A 318 -2.53 -17.76 5.51
N MET A 319 -2.41 -16.43 5.56
CA MET A 319 -3.56 -15.53 5.33
C MET A 319 -4.16 -15.71 3.94
N LEU A 320 -3.33 -15.85 2.90
CA LEU A 320 -3.80 -16.11 1.53
C LEU A 320 -4.41 -17.49 1.37
N ARG A 321 -3.94 -18.48 2.12
CA ARG A 321 -4.55 -19.81 2.11
C ARG A 321 -5.94 -19.79 2.74
N LYS A 322 -6.14 -19.01 3.81
CA LYS A 322 -7.48 -18.80 4.41
C LYS A 322 -8.48 -18.26 3.39
N ARG A 323 -8.06 -17.37 2.48
CA ARG A 323 -8.90 -16.87 1.37
C ARG A 323 -9.53 -18.00 0.54
N LYS A 324 -8.81 -19.10 0.28
CA LYS A 324 -9.35 -20.23 -0.50
C LYS A 324 -10.52 -20.96 0.18
N TYR A 325 -10.71 -20.75 1.49
CA TYR A 325 -11.82 -21.32 2.26
C TYR A 325 -13.03 -20.37 2.35
N ASP A 326 -12.89 -19.14 1.87
CA ASP A 326 -13.94 -18.13 1.81
C ASP A 326 -14.38 -17.88 0.35
N TRP A 327 -15.50 -17.17 0.17
CA TRP A 327 -16.00 -16.75 -1.13
C TRP A 327 -15.03 -15.80 -1.84
N GLU A 328 -14.87 -15.92 -3.16
CA GLU A 328 -13.92 -15.08 -3.91
C GLU A 328 -14.40 -13.63 -4.01
N SER A 329 -15.70 -13.39 -3.88
CA SER A 329 -16.32 -12.06 -3.77
C SER A 329 -15.95 -11.29 -2.50
N VAL A 330 -15.35 -11.94 -1.50
CA VAL A 330 -14.91 -11.27 -0.26
C VAL A 330 -13.67 -10.42 -0.53
N THR A 331 -13.86 -9.11 -0.56
CA THR A 331 -12.85 -8.14 -0.99
C THR A 331 -11.75 -7.86 0.05
N THR A 332 -11.98 -8.22 1.32
CA THR A 332 -11.08 -7.89 2.45
C THR A 332 -9.64 -8.41 2.29
N SER A 333 -9.46 -9.57 1.67
CA SER A 333 -8.14 -10.20 1.47
C SER A 333 -7.45 -9.83 0.15
N HIS A 334 -8.10 -9.03 -0.71
CA HIS A 334 -7.53 -8.66 -2.01
C HIS A 334 -6.27 -7.78 -1.91
N PRO A 335 -6.22 -6.78 -1.00
CA PRO A 335 -4.99 -6.01 -0.77
C PRO A 335 -3.84 -6.89 -0.28
N ASP A 336 -4.09 -7.89 0.57
CA ASP A 336 -3.08 -8.85 1.05
C ASP A 336 -2.46 -9.64 -0.10
N TYR A 337 -3.30 -10.12 -1.01
CA TYR A 337 -2.85 -10.82 -2.21
C TYR A 337 -1.93 -9.93 -3.06
N ILE A 338 -2.37 -8.70 -3.34
CA ILE A 338 -1.60 -7.78 -4.20
C ILE A 338 -0.25 -7.46 -3.55
N ARG A 339 -0.20 -7.23 -2.23
CA ARG A 339 1.04 -6.97 -1.49
C ARG A 339 2.00 -8.15 -1.49
N PHE A 340 1.50 -9.36 -1.23
CA PHE A 340 2.31 -10.58 -1.24
C PHE A 340 2.96 -10.83 -2.60
N TYR A 341 2.16 -10.79 -3.68
CA TYR A 341 2.69 -11.00 -5.03
C TYR A 341 3.60 -9.84 -5.48
N ASN A 342 3.33 -8.60 -5.07
CA ASN A 342 4.25 -7.50 -5.33
C ASN A 342 5.61 -7.73 -4.66
N SER A 343 5.63 -8.14 -3.39
CA SER A 343 6.87 -8.47 -2.68
C SER A 343 7.64 -9.61 -3.35
N LEU A 344 6.95 -10.69 -3.72
CA LEU A 344 7.57 -11.84 -4.38
C LEU A 344 8.14 -11.48 -5.76
N TRP A 345 7.39 -10.73 -6.58
CA TRP A 345 7.83 -10.27 -7.90
C TRP A 345 9.03 -9.34 -7.82
N LEU A 346 9.07 -8.43 -6.84
CA LEU A 346 10.21 -7.54 -6.65
C LEU A 346 11.47 -8.32 -6.26
N VAL A 347 11.37 -9.28 -5.34
CA VAL A 347 12.53 -10.12 -4.98
C VAL A 347 12.98 -10.96 -6.18
N ALA A 348 12.05 -11.56 -6.93
CA ALA A 348 12.40 -12.35 -8.11
C ALA A 348 13.13 -11.50 -9.17
N ASN A 349 12.62 -10.31 -9.49
CA ASN A 349 13.27 -9.40 -10.43
C ASN A 349 14.62 -8.90 -9.92
N ASP A 350 14.73 -8.60 -8.62
CA ASP A 350 16.00 -8.19 -8.00
C ASP A 350 17.06 -9.30 -8.12
N VAL A 351 16.68 -10.56 -7.91
CA VAL A 351 17.55 -11.73 -8.09
C VAL A 351 17.93 -11.93 -9.55
N ILE A 352 16.99 -11.83 -10.49
CA ILE A 352 17.27 -11.97 -11.93
C ILE A 352 18.25 -10.90 -12.41
N ILE A 353 18.00 -9.64 -12.07
CA ILE A 353 18.90 -8.52 -12.40
C ILE A 353 20.24 -8.69 -11.68
N GLY A 354 20.22 -9.18 -10.43
CA GLY A 354 21.41 -9.43 -9.63
C GLY A 354 22.31 -10.51 -10.22
N ILE A 355 21.76 -11.61 -10.71
CA ILE A 355 22.51 -12.66 -11.41
C ILE A 355 23.19 -12.07 -12.65
N ALA A 356 22.44 -11.34 -13.48
CA ALA A 356 22.99 -10.72 -14.69
C ALA A 356 24.12 -9.71 -14.38
N LEU A 357 23.90 -8.86 -13.38
CA LEU A 357 24.89 -7.87 -12.92
C LEU A 357 26.13 -8.55 -12.30
N GLY A 358 25.92 -9.58 -11.48
CA GLY A 358 26.97 -10.33 -10.80
C GLY A 358 27.89 -11.04 -11.78
N SER A 359 27.31 -11.78 -12.74
CA SER A 359 28.07 -12.43 -13.80
C SER A 359 28.91 -11.42 -14.58
N TYR A 360 28.30 -10.29 -14.98
CA TYR A 360 29.02 -9.23 -15.69
C TYR A 360 30.19 -8.66 -14.89
N ILE A 361 30.02 -8.40 -13.58
CA ILE A 361 31.08 -7.89 -12.71
C ILE A 361 32.19 -8.92 -12.51
N ILE A 362 31.87 -10.20 -12.35
CA ILE A 362 32.84 -11.27 -12.11
C ILE A 362 33.68 -11.49 -13.38
N ASP A 363 33.03 -11.60 -14.54
CA ASP A 363 33.69 -11.87 -15.82
C ASP A 363 34.64 -10.71 -16.22
N ASN A 364 34.28 -9.47 -15.87
CA ASN A 364 35.06 -8.26 -16.18
C ASN A 364 35.77 -7.68 -14.94
N SER A 365 36.02 -8.49 -13.92
CA SER A 365 36.48 -8.01 -12.61
C SER A 365 37.78 -7.22 -12.66
N THR A 366 38.74 -7.57 -13.52
CA THR A 366 40.00 -6.83 -13.72
C THR A 366 39.75 -5.44 -14.30
N TRP A 367 38.99 -5.36 -15.39
CA TRP A 367 38.62 -4.09 -16.04
C TRP A 367 37.82 -3.17 -15.12
N VAL A 368 36.85 -3.72 -14.38
CA VAL A 368 36.06 -2.97 -13.38
C VAL A 368 36.97 -2.43 -12.28
N THR A 369 37.94 -3.23 -11.83
CA THR A 369 38.90 -2.84 -10.80
C THR A 369 39.77 -1.68 -11.25
N GLU A 370 40.35 -1.77 -12.44
CA GLU A 370 41.24 -0.75 -12.99
C GLU A 370 40.49 0.57 -13.15
N ASN A 371 39.34 0.57 -13.81
CA ASN A 371 38.51 1.77 -14.01
C ASN A 371 38.03 2.38 -12.70
N LEU A 372 37.59 1.54 -11.76
CA LEU A 372 37.15 2.03 -10.45
C LEU A 372 38.33 2.65 -9.69
N SER A 373 39.52 2.03 -9.75
CA SER A 373 40.71 2.53 -9.09
C SER A 373 41.19 3.87 -9.68
N GLU A 374 41.15 4.01 -11.01
CA GLU A 374 41.53 5.24 -11.71
C GLU A 374 40.54 6.36 -11.42
N THR A 375 39.24 6.08 -11.53
CA THR A 375 38.16 7.04 -11.23
C THR A 375 38.25 7.53 -9.78
N LEU A 376 38.45 6.61 -8.83
CA LEU A 376 38.59 6.95 -7.42
C LEU A 376 39.84 7.79 -7.17
N SER A 377 40.99 7.41 -7.73
CA SER A 377 42.23 8.18 -7.60
C SER A 377 42.07 9.59 -8.17
N MET A 378 41.47 9.70 -9.36
CA MET A 378 41.25 10.97 -10.05
C MET A 378 40.37 11.91 -9.23
N TYR A 379 39.19 11.46 -8.76
CA TYR A 379 38.24 12.34 -8.07
C TYR A 379 38.51 12.52 -6.58
N SER A 380 39.05 11.51 -5.88
CA SER A 380 39.24 11.57 -4.43
C SER A 380 40.62 12.08 -4.00
N ILE A 381 41.61 12.06 -4.89
CA ILE A 381 42.98 12.49 -4.62
C ILE A 381 43.37 13.64 -5.57
N ALA A 382 43.52 13.35 -6.87
CA ALA A 382 44.10 14.30 -7.83
C ALA A 382 43.25 15.59 -7.98
N ALA A 383 41.93 15.46 -8.10
CA ALA A 383 41.03 16.60 -8.18
C ALA A 383 41.10 17.48 -6.92
N LEU A 384 41.24 16.88 -5.73
CA LEU A 384 41.39 17.62 -4.48
C LEU A 384 42.75 18.32 -4.40
N GLN A 385 43.84 17.64 -4.73
CA GLN A 385 45.18 18.24 -4.77
C GLN A 385 45.22 19.44 -5.71
N ASN A 386 44.76 19.27 -6.95
CA ASN A 386 44.71 20.35 -7.95
C ASN A 386 43.85 21.52 -7.48
N THR A 387 42.70 21.26 -6.86
CA THR A 387 41.82 22.32 -6.36
C THR A 387 42.46 23.07 -5.18
N ILE A 388 43.18 22.39 -4.29
CA ILE A 388 43.87 23.03 -3.16
C ILE A 388 45.06 23.85 -3.65
N SER A 389 45.86 23.33 -4.58
CA SER A 389 46.96 24.10 -5.20
C SER A 389 46.42 25.36 -5.90
N TRP A 390 45.35 25.24 -6.68
CA TRP A 390 44.68 26.38 -7.30
C TRP A 390 44.16 27.40 -6.28
N LEU A 391 43.76 26.94 -5.09
CA LEU A 391 43.25 27.78 -4.02
C LEU A 391 44.35 28.52 -3.25
N MET A 392 45.57 27.98 -3.20
CA MET A 392 46.74 28.63 -2.61
C MET A 392 47.30 29.75 -3.47
N ASP A 393 47.12 29.65 -4.79
CA ASP A 393 47.47 30.72 -5.73
C ASP A 393 46.41 31.83 -5.69
N TRP A 394 45.63 32.00 -6.76
CA TRP A 394 44.72 33.13 -6.97
C TRP A 394 43.39 32.64 -7.55
N PRO A 395 42.54 31.98 -6.74
CA PRO A 395 41.31 31.37 -7.21
C PRO A 395 40.36 32.44 -7.79
N ALA A 396 39.99 32.30 -9.06
CA ALA A 396 39.07 33.20 -9.76
C ALA A 396 39.44 34.71 -9.66
N GLY A 397 40.73 35.03 -9.49
CA GLY A 397 41.21 36.41 -9.32
C GLY A 397 40.97 37.02 -7.93
N LEU A 398 40.49 36.24 -6.96
CA LEU A 398 40.39 36.66 -5.56
C LEU A 398 41.78 36.61 -4.92
N LYS A 399 42.28 37.78 -4.48
CA LYS A 399 43.52 37.88 -3.72
C LYS A 399 43.26 37.42 -2.29
N LEU A 400 43.56 36.15 -2.02
CA LEU A 400 43.48 35.57 -0.68
C LEU A 400 44.70 35.96 0.16
N ASN A 401 44.61 35.76 1.47
CA ASN A 401 45.77 35.86 2.35
C ASN A 401 46.71 34.67 2.09
N ASN A 402 47.90 34.95 1.54
CA ASN A 402 48.87 33.93 1.11
C ASN A 402 49.34 33.02 2.27
N GLU A 403 49.67 33.59 3.43
CA GLU A 403 50.17 32.82 4.58
C GLU A 403 49.12 31.83 5.10
N LEU A 404 47.88 32.29 5.26
CA LEU A 404 46.79 31.42 5.72
C LEU A 404 46.42 30.37 4.67
N ALA A 405 46.43 30.75 3.38
CA ALA A 405 46.13 29.84 2.29
C ALA A 405 47.19 28.73 2.18
N ALA A 406 48.48 29.08 2.28
CA ALA A 406 49.58 28.12 2.33
C ALA A 406 49.46 27.17 3.53
N PHE A 407 49.25 27.71 4.74
CA PHE A 407 49.10 26.89 5.95
C PHE A 407 47.93 25.88 5.85
N LEU A 408 46.74 26.34 5.42
CA LEU A 408 45.59 25.46 5.24
C LEU A 408 45.81 24.45 4.11
N GLY A 409 46.40 24.90 3.00
CA GLY A 409 46.70 24.06 1.85
C GLY A 409 47.67 22.94 2.19
N ASP A 410 48.80 23.25 2.81
CA ASP A 410 49.81 22.28 3.25
C ASP A 410 49.21 21.25 4.22
N LEU A 411 48.39 21.71 5.18
CA LEU A 411 47.70 20.82 6.13
C LEU A 411 46.78 19.83 5.40
N PHE A 412 45.97 20.29 4.45
CA PHE A 412 45.04 19.42 3.73
C PHE A 412 45.76 18.52 2.73
N LEU A 413 46.80 19.01 2.04
CA LEU A 413 47.63 18.20 1.14
C LEU A 413 48.33 17.08 1.90
N TRP A 414 48.88 17.35 3.09
CA TRP A 414 49.48 16.33 3.94
C TRP A 414 48.50 15.20 4.30
N VAL A 415 47.25 15.54 4.63
CA VAL A 415 46.21 14.53 4.90
C VAL A 415 45.82 13.76 3.63
N ILE A 416 45.79 14.41 2.46
CA ILE A 416 45.52 13.74 1.18
C ILE A 416 46.65 12.76 0.84
N ASP A 417 47.91 13.12 1.08
CA ASP A 417 49.05 12.24 0.82
C ASP A 417 49.02 11.02 1.73
N TYR A 418 48.67 11.20 3.01
CA TYR A 418 48.41 10.07 3.92
C TYR A 418 47.28 9.16 3.40
N TRP A 419 46.18 9.74 2.90
CA TRP A 419 45.07 8.99 2.33
C TRP A 419 45.44 8.28 1.02
N SER A 420 46.30 8.89 0.20
CA SER A 420 46.84 8.29 -1.03
C SER A 420 47.64 7.03 -0.72
N ASN A 421 48.46 7.05 0.32
CA ASN A 421 49.18 5.85 0.80
C ASN A 421 48.22 4.74 1.26
N PHE A 422 47.16 5.09 1.99
CA PHE A 422 46.11 4.13 2.36
C PHE A 422 45.43 3.53 1.12
N PHE A 423 45.11 4.35 0.11
CA PHE A 423 44.52 3.87 -1.14
C PHE A 423 45.49 2.96 -1.92
N GLY A 424 46.79 3.28 -1.92
CA GLY A 424 47.85 2.43 -2.46
C GLY A 424 47.87 1.04 -1.81
N ALA A 425 47.69 0.97 -0.49
CA ALA A 425 47.58 -0.30 0.24
C ALA A 425 46.27 -1.06 -0.04
N LEU A 426 45.17 -0.35 -0.36
CA LEU A 426 43.88 -0.94 -0.72
C LEU A 426 43.87 -1.54 -2.14
N LYS A 427 44.62 -0.93 -3.08
CA LYS A 427 44.66 -1.31 -4.51
C LYS A 427 44.84 -2.82 -4.77
N PRO A 428 45.77 -3.56 -4.12
CA PRO A 428 45.92 -5.01 -4.36
C PRO A 428 44.75 -5.85 -3.82
N ILE A 429 43.96 -5.33 -2.87
CA ILE A 429 42.81 -6.01 -2.27
C ILE A 429 41.53 -5.73 -3.08
N LEU A 430 41.50 -4.64 -3.83
CA LEU A 430 40.35 -4.17 -4.61
C LEU A 430 39.73 -5.23 -5.55
N PRO A 431 40.49 -6.07 -6.28
CA PRO A 431 39.92 -7.14 -7.09
C PRO A 431 39.10 -8.15 -6.26
N LYS A 432 39.57 -8.50 -5.06
CA LYS A 432 38.87 -9.43 -4.16
C LYS A 432 37.57 -8.82 -3.64
N ILE A 433 37.58 -7.51 -3.33
CA ILE A 433 36.38 -6.79 -2.92
C ILE A 433 35.35 -6.76 -4.06
N ILE A 434 35.78 -6.46 -5.29
CA ILE A 434 34.90 -6.42 -6.47
C ILE A 434 34.34 -7.81 -6.79
N TRP A 435 35.17 -8.86 -6.68
CA TRP A 435 34.69 -10.23 -6.82
C TRP A 435 33.64 -10.58 -5.75
N PHE A 436 33.86 -10.19 -4.49
CA PHE A 436 32.87 -10.36 -3.42
C PHE A 436 31.58 -9.58 -3.67
N VAL A 437 31.67 -8.35 -4.19
CA VAL A 437 30.50 -7.56 -4.62
C VAL A 437 29.76 -8.29 -5.75
N GLY A 438 30.48 -8.81 -6.75
CA GLY A 438 29.92 -9.64 -7.82
C GLY A 438 29.17 -10.86 -7.27
N PHE A 439 29.80 -11.62 -6.37
CA PHE A 439 29.19 -12.78 -5.71
C PHE A 439 27.96 -12.41 -4.88
N SER A 440 27.97 -11.28 -4.17
CA SER A 440 26.81 -10.82 -3.40
C SER A 440 25.57 -10.54 -4.27
N SER A 441 25.78 -10.28 -5.57
CA SER A 441 24.71 -9.98 -6.53
C SER A 441 23.79 -11.18 -6.79
N PHE A 442 24.24 -12.41 -6.52
CA PHE A 442 23.39 -13.61 -6.61
C PHE A 442 22.20 -13.58 -5.64
N ALA A 443 22.32 -12.85 -4.54
CA ALA A 443 21.23 -12.65 -3.59
C ALA A 443 20.30 -11.45 -3.96
N GLY A 444 20.59 -10.74 -5.06
CA GLY A 444 19.80 -9.64 -5.60
C GLY A 444 20.64 -8.41 -5.95
N ALA A 445 20.27 -7.66 -6.99
CA ALA A 445 20.96 -6.44 -7.45
C ALA A 445 21.00 -5.32 -6.39
N SER A 446 20.06 -5.31 -5.47
CA SER A 446 20.02 -4.39 -4.34
C SER A 446 21.23 -4.50 -3.39
N LEU A 447 21.82 -5.69 -3.22
CA LEU A 447 22.96 -5.92 -2.34
C LEU A 447 24.28 -5.31 -2.83
N PRO A 448 24.75 -5.53 -4.08
CA PRO A 448 25.97 -4.91 -4.58
C PRO A 448 25.86 -3.38 -4.63
N ILE A 449 24.67 -2.83 -4.91
CA ILE A 449 24.42 -1.38 -4.87
C ILE A 449 24.59 -0.84 -3.44
N SER A 450 24.08 -1.56 -2.44
CA SER A 450 24.26 -1.19 -1.04
C SER A 450 25.71 -1.29 -0.57
N LEU A 451 26.45 -2.34 -1.00
CA LEU A 451 27.88 -2.49 -0.73
C LEU A 451 28.69 -1.36 -1.36
N PHE A 452 28.36 -0.98 -2.58
CA PHE A 452 29.00 0.13 -3.28
C PHE A 452 28.76 1.47 -2.58
N SER A 453 27.55 1.72 -2.07
CA SER A 453 27.23 2.92 -1.27
C SER A 453 28.06 2.99 0.03
N ASP A 454 28.22 1.86 0.72
CA ASP A 454 29.08 1.77 1.91
C ASP A 454 30.57 1.94 1.54
N PHE A 455 31.01 1.38 0.42
CA PHE A 455 32.37 1.54 -0.09
C PHE A 455 32.70 3.02 -0.39
N ILE A 456 31.81 3.76 -1.07
CA ILE A 456 31.94 5.21 -1.26
C ILE A 456 32.02 5.94 0.09
N SER A 457 31.29 5.48 1.12
CA SER A 457 31.33 6.08 2.46
C SER A 457 32.72 6.04 3.08
N VAL A 458 33.38 4.89 2.99
CA VAL A 458 34.72 4.67 3.54
C VAL A 458 35.75 5.45 2.73
N LEU A 459 35.67 5.38 1.39
CA LEU A 459 36.64 6.01 0.50
C LEU A 459 36.62 7.54 0.51
N THR A 460 35.51 8.15 0.90
CA THR A 460 35.35 9.63 0.93
C THR A 460 35.39 10.19 2.36
N PHE A 461 35.91 9.41 3.31
CA PHE A 461 35.96 9.81 4.72
C PHE A 461 36.84 11.04 4.95
N HIS A 462 37.99 11.14 4.29
CA HIS A 462 38.87 12.31 4.36
C HIS A 462 38.17 13.60 3.91
N ILE A 463 37.36 13.55 2.85
CA ILE A 463 36.57 14.70 2.38
C ILE A 463 35.53 15.12 3.42
N TYR A 464 34.92 14.15 4.11
CA TYR A 464 34.06 14.45 5.26
C TYR A 464 34.82 15.14 6.39
N CYS A 465 36.03 14.68 6.72
CA CYS A 465 36.90 15.33 7.70
C CYS A 465 37.25 16.78 7.30
N PHE A 466 37.59 17.03 6.03
CA PHE A 466 37.91 18.38 5.52
C PHE A 466 36.71 19.32 5.58
N TYR A 467 35.53 18.86 5.18
CA TYR A 467 34.29 19.61 5.35
C TYR A 467 34.03 19.92 6.83
N MET A 468 34.18 18.95 7.73
CA MET A 468 33.96 19.16 9.17
C MET A 468 34.95 20.14 9.78
N ALA A 469 36.23 20.04 9.42
CA ALA A 469 37.28 20.94 9.90
C ALA A 469 37.06 22.37 9.39
N SER A 470 36.92 22.55 8.07
CA SER A 470 36.70 23.86 7.46
C SER A 470 35.41 24.53 7.93
N ALA A 471 34.31 23.79 8.06
CA ALA A 471 33.05 24.31 8.60
C ALA A 471 33.20 24.80 10.04
N ARG A 472 33.97 24.08 10.87
CA ARG A 472 34.23 24.46 12.27
C ARG A 472 35.10 25.70 12.37
N ILE A 473 36.16 25.79 11.57
CA ILE A 473 37.03 26.98 11.51
C ILE A 473 36.20 28.20 11.06
N TYR A 474 35.43 28.06 9.99
CA TYR A 474 34.57 29.13 9.49
C TYR A 474 33.52 29.57 10.52
N ASN A 475 32.83 28.62 11.17
CA ASN A 475 31.85 28.92 12.21
C ASN A 475 32.47 29.66 13.40
N TRP A 476 33.68 29.23 13.81
CA TRP A 476 34.41 29.86 14.91
C TRP A 476 34.80 31.30 14.55
N GLN A 477 35.40 31.50 13.37
CA GLN A 477 35.78 32.83 12.88
C GLN A 477 34.57 33.76 12.74
N TYR A 478 33.47 33.27 12.16
CA TYR A 478 32.23 34.03 12.02
C TYR A 478 31.63 34.42 13.39
N SER A 479 31.64 33.50 14.37
CA SER A 479 31.11 33.75 15.71
C SER A 479 31.97 34.77 16.49
N ILE A 480 33.30 34.71 16.34
CA ILE A 480 34.20 35.70 16.93
C ILE A 480 33.97 37.06 16.27
N LEU A 481 33.88 37.11 14.94
CA LEU A 481 33.65 38.35 14.20
C LEU A 481 32.32 39.00 14.60
N GLN A 482 31.25 38.20 14.77
CA GLN A 482 29.96 38.68 15.25
C GLN A 482 30.03 39.23 16.69
N SER A 483 30.88 38.67 17.54
CA SER A 483 31.09 39.12 18.93
C SER A 483 31.92 40.40 18.97
N LEU A 484 33.01 40.48 18.21
CA LEU A 484 33.85 41.67 18.07
C LEU A 484 33.11 42.83 17.39
N PHE A 485 32.23 42.54 16.43
CA PHE A 485 31.37 43.57 15.84
C PHE A 485 30.41 44.19 16.87
N GLN A 486 29.95 43.40 17.85
CA GLN A 486 29.15 43.94 18.95
C GLN A 486 30.00 44.77 19.92
N LEU A 487 31.24 44.34 20.19
CA LEU A 487 32.22 45.10 20.96
C LEU A 487 32.42 46.52 20.38
N PHE A 488 32.56 46.67 19.05
CA PHE A 488 32.64 48.02 18.43
C PHE A 488 31.42 48.89 18.60
N ARG A 489 30.26 48.26 18.69
CA ARG A 489 29.00 48.98 18.86
C ARG A 489 28.75 49.34 20.33
N GLY A 490 29.69 49.05 21.25
CA GLY A 490 29.48 49.19 22.69
C GLY A 490 28.42 48.23 23.23
N LYS A 491 28.25 47.06 22.59
CA LYS A 491 27.18 46.10 22.89
C LYS A 491 27.75 44.76 23.33
N LYS A 492 27.02 44.07 24.20
CA LYS A 492 27.37 42.73 24.72
C LYS A 492 26.14 41.82 24.67
N HIS A 493 26.32 40.59 24.19
CA HIS A 493 25.26 39.59 24.27
C HIS A 493 25.17 39.02 25.69
N ASN A 494 24.05 39.23 26.35
CA ASN A 494 23.78 38.70 27.68
C ASN A 494 23.16 37.31 27.57
N VAL A 495 23.96 36.27 27.83
CA VAL A 495 23.55 34.86 27.72
C VAL A 495 22.39 34.53 28.68
N LEU A 496 22.36 35.15 29.86
CA LEU A 496 21.33 34.89 30.89
C LEU A 496 19.96 35.43 30.50
N ARG A 497 19.92 36.60 29.84
CA ARG A 497 18.68 37.28 29.42
C ARG A 497 18.38 37.16 27.93
N LYS A 498 19.20 36.44 27.16
CA LYS A 498 19.10 36.24 25.71
C LYS A 498 18.84 37.54 24.92
N ARG A 499 19.47 38.65 25.32
CA ARG A 499 19.32 39.98 24.71
C ARG A 499 20.67 40.66 24.54
N ILE A 500 20.70 41.75 23.77
CA ILE A 500 21.90 42.57 23.55
C ILE A 500 21.81 43.77 24.50
N ASP A 501 22.75 43.89 25.42
CA ASP A 501 22.85 44.99 26.39
C ASP A 501 23.96 45.96 25.96
N SER A 502 23.84 47.25 26.31
CA SER A 502 24.95 48.21 26.21
C SER A 502 25.96 47.93 27.33
N CYS A 503 27.25 48.00 27.01
CA CYS A 503 28.34 47.82 27.96
C CYS A 503 29.38 48.90 27.70
N ASP A 504 29.79 49.58 28.76
CA ASP A 504 30.86 50.58 28.68
C ASP A 504 32.20 49.83 28.65
N TYR A 505 32.94 49.98 27.56
CA TYR A 505 34.25 49.36 27.36
C TYR A 505 35.33 50.45 27.42
N ASP A 506 36.47 50.12 28.03
CA ASP A 506 37.64 51.00 28.03
C ASP A 506 38.22 51.16 26.62
N LEU A 507 38.90 52.29 26.37
CA LEU A 507 39.50 52.59 25.07
C LEU A 507 40.46 51.49 24.59
N ASP A 508 41.26 50.92 25.50
CA ASP A 508 42.22 49.86 25.19
C ASP A 508 41.53 48.56 24.74
N GLN A 509 40.40 48.21 25.37
CA GLN A 509 39.61 47.03 25.00
C GLN A 509 38.96 47.21 23.63
N LEU A 510 38.45 48.41 23.36
CA LEU A 510 37.87 48.75 22.07
C LEU A 510 38.93 48.73 20.96
N LEU A 511 40.12 49.28 21.21
CA LEU A 511 41.23 49.30 20.27
C LEU A 511 41.72 47.88 19.94
N LEU A 512 41.97 47.05 20.97
CA LEU A 512 42.39 45.66 20.79
C LEU A 512 41.35 44.86 20.02
N GLY A 513 40.06 45.04 20.36
CA GLY A 513 38.96 44.47 19.61
C GLY A 513 39.02 44.86 18.13
N THR A 514 39.31 46.13 17.84
CA THR A 514 39.32 46.73 16.50
C THR A 514 40.38 46.13 15.63
N ILE A 515 41.59 45.98 16.18
CA ILE A 515 42.71 45.32 15.51
C ILE A 515 42.39 43.85 15.24
N LEU A 516 41.86 43.12 16.23
CA LEU A 516 41.55 41.70 16.07
C LEU A 516 40.42 41.47 15.05
N PHE A 517 39.41 42.33 15.02
CA PHE A 517 38.35 42.24 14.01
C PHE A 517 38.84 42.53 12.62
N THR A 518 39.62 43.59 12.42
CA THR A 518 40.11 43.93 11.08
C THR A 518 40.97 42.80 10.52
N LEU A 519 41.84 42.22 11.35
CA LEU A 519 42.60 41.01 11.02
C LEU A 519 41.68 39.84 10.64
N LEU A 520 40.76 39.43 11.52
CA LEU A 520 39.86 38.30 11.26
C LEU A 520 38.93 38.52 10.06
N PHE A 521 38.52 39.76 9.82
CA PHE A 521 37.71 40.15 8.67
C PHE A 521 38.48 39.98 7.35
N PHE A 522 39.75 40.41 7.31
CA PHE A 522 40.59 40.23 6.13
C PHE A 522 41.01 38.78 5.89
N LEU A 523 41.06 37.94 6.93
CA LEU A 523 41.29 36.50 6.79
C LEU A 523 40.04 35.71 6.40
N LEU A 524 38.83 36.29 6.56
CA LEU A 524 37.56 35.61 6.32
C LEU A 524 37.39 35.09 4.89
N PRO A 525 37.73 35.84 3.83
CA PRO A 525 37.58 35.36 2.45
C PRO A 525 38.35 34.07 2.21
N THR A 526 39.58 33.95 2.72
CA THR A 526 40.39 32.72 2.57
C THR A 526 39.66 31.52 3.20
N VAL A 527 39.25 31.62 4.47
CA VAL A 527 38.55 30.51 5.15
C VAL A 527 37.22 30.18 4.48
N LEU A 528 36.50 31.20 4.00
CA LEU A 528 35.21 31.03 3.32
C LEU A 528 35.34 30.23 2.03
N VAL A 529 36.36 30.52 1.19
CA VAL A 529 36.54 29.78 -0.08
C VAL A 529 36.96 28.33 0.19
N PHE A 530 37.87 28.07 1.13
CA PHE A 530 38.22 26.69 1.54
C PHE A 530 36.98 25.91 2.02
N TYR A 531 36.14 26.54 2.86
CA TYR A 531 34.88 25.94 3.30
C TYR A 531 33.92 25.62 2.14
N PHE A 532 33.67 26.56 1.24
CA PHE A 532 32.76 26.35 0.12
C PHE A 532 33.24 25.26 -0.83
N THR A 533 34.56 25.16 -1.07
CA THR A 533 35.15 24.12 -1.90
C THR A 533 34.88 22.72 -1.31
N PHE A 534 35.23 22.49 -0.04
CA PHE A 534 34.97 21.18 0.59
C PHE A 534 33.48 20.90 0.79
N ALA A 535 32.68 21.93 1.05
CA ALA A 535 31.22 21.81 1.09
C ALA A 535 30.68 21.34 -0.28
N SER A 536 31.22 21.84 -1.39
CA SER A 536 30.81 21.45 -2.75
C SER A 536 31.13 19.98 -3.04
N PHE A 537 32.36 19.52 -2.75
CA PHE A 537 32.72 18.10 -2.85
C PHE A 537 31.83 17.22 -1.97
N ARG A 538 31.57 17.66 -0.73
CA ARG A 538 30.70 16.93 0.19
C ARG A 538 29.26 16.83 -0.34
N MET A 539 28.73 17.92 -0.89
CA MET A 539 27.40 17.94 -1.48
C MET A 539 27.30 17.00 -2.69
N ALA A 540 28.34 16.94 -3.54
CA ALA A 540 28.41 16.01 -4.67
C ALA A 540 28.36 14.53 -4.24
N ILE A 541 29.07 14.18 -3.16
CA ILE A 541 29.04 12.82 -2.60
C ILE A 541 27.66 12.50 -2.00
N ILE A 542 27.04 13.47 -1.31
CA ILE A 542 25.70 13.30 -0.74
C ILE A 542 24.66 13.09 -1.84
N THR A 543 24.72 13.83 -2.95
CA THR A 543 23.82 13.61 -4.11
C THR A 543 24.05 12.27 -4.78
N LEU A 544 25.29 11.83 -4.96
CA LEU A 544 25.59 10.49 -5.48
C LEU A 544 24.98 9.40 -4.59
N LYS A 545 25.15 9.49 -3.28
CA LYS A 545 24.54 8.54 -2.34
C LYS A 545 23.02 8.59 -2.35
N ALA A 546 22.43 9.78 -2.41
CA ALA A 546 20.99 9.93 -2.55
C ALA A 546 20.46 9.28 -3.84
N LEU A 547 21.23 9.32 -4.92
CA LEU A 547 20.89 8.60 -6.16
C LEU A 547 20.92 7.08 -5.97
N LEU A 548 21.95 6.54 -5.32
CA LEU A 548 22.03 5.12 -4.99
C LEU A 548 20.89 4.68 -4.05
N ASP A 549 20.56 5.50 -3.05
CA ASP A 549 19.47 5.24 -2.11
C ASP A 549 18.09 5.28 -2.78
N THR A 550 17.88 6.19 -3.74
CA THR A 550 16.64 6.23 -4.52
C THR A 550 16.54 5.03 -5.46
N LEU A 551 17.64 4.62 -6.09
CA LEU A 551 17.71 3.38 -6.87
C LEU A 551 17.35 2.15 -6.01
N LEU A 552 17.91 2.07 -4.80
CA LEU A 552 17.62 0.99 -3.84
C LEU A 552 16.14 1.01 -3.41
N ALA A 553 15.58 2.18 -3.15
CA ALA A 553 14.16 2.32 -2.83
C ALA A 553 13.23 1.94 -4.00
N CYS A 554 13.65 2.18 -5.24
CA CYS A 554 12.96 1.70 -6.43
C CYS A 554 12.99 0.17 -6.49
N LEU A 555 14.16 -0.47 -6.39
CA LEU A 555 14.26 -1.93 -6.44
C LEU A 555 13.46 -2.63 -5.33
N ASN A 556 13.44 -2.08 -4.12
CA ASN A 556 12.80 -2.72 -2.98
C ASN A 556 11.28 -2.52 -2.86
N HIS A 557 10.74 -1.43 -3.40
CA HIS A 557 9.35 -1.02 -3.12
C HIS A 557 8.55 -0.58 -4.37
N PHE A 558 9.08 -0.77 -5.60
CA PHE A 558 8.33 -0.37 -6.79
C PHE A 558 7.00 -1.14 -6.90
N PRO A 559 5.85 -0.49 -7.11
CA PRO A 559 4.56 -1.17 -7.21
C PRO A 559 4.39 -1.87 -8.57
N LEU A 560 5.34 -2.74 -8.93
CA LEU A 560 5.44 -3.40 -10.24
C LEU A 560 4.21 -4.26 -10.51
N PHE A 561 3.80 -5.05 -9.53
CA PHE A 561 2.64 -5.93 -9.68
C PHE A 561 1.34 -5.12 -9.78
N ALA A 562 1.20 -4.05 -9.01
CA ALA A 562 0.05 -3.16 -9.13
C ALA A 562 0.02 -2.45 -10.50
N LEU A 563 1.17 -2.01 -11.02
CA LEU A 563 1.27 -1.42 -12.35
C LEU A 563 0.89 -2.43 -13.44
N MET A 564 1.42 -3.66 -13.36
CA MET A 564 1.06 -4.75 -14.26
C MET A 564 -0.44 -5.04 -14.24
N LEU A 565 -1.04 -5.14 -13.04
CA LEU A 565 -2.49 -5.33 -12.90
C LEU A 565 -3.26 -4.16 -13.52
N ARG A 566 -2.79 -2.93 -13.33
CA ARG A 566 -3.43 -1.73 -13.89
C ARG A 566 -3.46 -1.74 -15.41
N VAL A 567 -2.40 -2.23 -16.06
CA VAL A 567 -2.29 -2.37 -17.52
C VAL A 567 -3.12 -3.54 -18.03
N LYS A 568 -3.09 -4.69 -17.34
CA LYS A 568 -3.79 -5.90 -17.77
C LYS A 568 -5.30 -5.84 -17.56
N ASP A 569 -5.74 -5.35 -16.41
CA ASP A 569 -7.16 -5.28 -16.03
C ASP A 569 -7.36 -4.22 -14.93
N SER A 570 -7.78 -3.02 -15.35
CA SER A 570 -7.96 -1.87 -14.47
C SER A 570 -9.01 -2.08 -13.38
N LYS A 571 -9.99 -2.98 -13.59
CA LYS A 571 -11.09 -3.27 -12.66
C LYS A 571 -10.65 -4.03 -11.40
N ARG A 572 -9.42 -4.56 -11.37
CA ARG A 572 -8.83 -5.25 -10.21
C ARG A 572 -8.30 -4.30 -9.13
N LEU A 573 -8.11 -3.02 -9.48
CA LEU A 573 -7.59 -1.98 -8.60
C LEU A 573 -8.63 -0.85 -8.51
N PRO A 574 -9.72 -1.03 -7.75
CA PRO A 574 -10.74 0.00 -7.62
C PRO A 574 -10.21 1.22 -6.86
N GLY A 575 -10.53 2.40 -7.39
CA GLY A 575 -10.23 3.72 -6.85
C GLY A 575 -11.46 4.51 -6.39
N GLY A 576 -12.67 3.96 -6.58
CA GLY A 576 -13.95 4.57 -6.25
C GLY A 576 -15.05 4.17 -7.23
N ILE A 577 -16.22 4.79 -7.09
CA ILE A 577 -17.37 4.64 -8.01
C ILE A 577 -17.72 5.97 -8.67
N CYS A 578 -18.23 5.91 -9.90
CA CYS A 578 -18.77 7.04 -10.65
C CYS A 578 -20.19 6.70 -11.10
N PHE A 579 -21.11 7.65 -10.96
CA PHE A 579 -22.46 7.56 -11.50
C PHE A 579 -22.53 8.47 -12.73
N GLU A 580 -22.83 7.87 -13.88
CA GLU A 580 -23.06 8.59 -15.13
C GLU A 580 -24.55 8.55 -15.46
N LEU A 581 -25.20 9.70 -15.55
CA LEU A 581 -26.57 9.78 -16.03
C LEU A 581 -26.57 9.50 -17.54
N GLN A 582 -27.43 8.59 -17.98
CA GLN A 582 -27.58 8.31 -19.40
C GLN A 582 -28.69 9.19 -19.95
N ASP A 583 -28.35 10.06 -20.90
CA ASP A 583 -29.33 10.84 -21.64
C ASP A 583 -30.25 9.88 -22.38
N THR A 584 -31.51 9.88 -21.98
CA THR A 584 -32.55 9.13 -22.67
C THR A 584 -32.92 9.95 -23.88
N GLU A 585 -32.12 9.87 -24.95
CA GLU A 585 -32.60 10.30 -26.26
C GLU A 585 -33.88 9.52 -26.52
N SER A 586 -34.97 10.26 -26.56
CA SER A 586 -36.35 9.81 -26.55
C SER A 586 -36.58 8.75 -27.65
N PRO A 587 -36.89 7.48 -27.31
CA PRO A 587 -37.45 6.55 -28.29
C PRO A 587 -38.86 6.97 -28.73
N SER A 588 -39.45 7.98 -28.08
CA SER A 588 -40.80 8.48 -28.32
C SER A 588 -41.00 9.12 -29.69
N HIS A 589 -39.94 9.42 -30.46
CA HIS A 589 -40.10 9.94 -31.83
C HIS A 589 -40.27 8.87 -32.93
N ASN A 590 -39.92 7.60 -32.66
CA ASN A 590 -39.99 6.54 -33.68
C ASN A 590 -41.20 5.59 -33.55
N VAL A 591 -41.98 5.67 -32.47
CA VAL A 591 -43.23 4.90 -32.34
C VAL A 591 -44.42 5.62 -33.02
N LEU A 592 -44.35 6.95 -33.21
CA LEU A 592 -45.40 7.75 -33.85
C LEU A 592 -45.36 7.77 -35.40
N ARG A 593 -44.42 7.07 -36.04
CA ARG A 593 -44.33 6.99 -37.52
C ARG A 593 -44.76 5.66 -38.15
N ILE A 594 -45.15 4.67 -37.36
CA ILE A 594 -45.63 3.37 -37.87
C ILE A 594 -47.05 3.09 -37.36
N ARG A 595 -48.00 3.99 -37.67
CA ARG A 595 -49.42 3.64 -37.73
C ARG A 595 -50.23 4.69 -38.53
N LYS A 596 -50.25 4.52 -39.85
CA LYS A 596 -51.46 4.71 -40.65
C LYS A 596 -51.63 3.37 -41.39
N PRO A 597 -52.77 2.68 -41.23
CA PRO A 597 -53.97 3.10 -41.93
C PRO A 597 -55.21 3.19 -41.03
N LYS A 598 -56.24 3.78 -41.65
CA LYS A 598 -57.62 3.99 -41.21
C LYS A 598 -58.16 2.78 -40.43
N ASP A 599 -58.63 3.02 -39.21
CA ASP A 599 -60.00 2.73 -38.80
C ASP A 599 -60.27 3.37 -37.42
N ASN A 600 -61.38 4.10 -37.35
CA ASN A 600 -61.84 4.80 -36.16
C ASN A 600 -62.35 3.79 -35.13
N THR A 601 -61.56 3.50 -34.12
CA THR A 601 -62.08 3.11 -32.80
C THR A 601 -61.21 3.76 -31.73
N ILE A 602 -61.83 4.69 -31.00
CA ILE A 602 -61.25 5.35 -29.84
C ILE A 602 -61.19 4.30 -28.72
N ILE A 603 -59.97 3.86 -28.40
CA ILE A 603 -59.67 3.30 -27.08
C ILE A 603 -58.43 4.05 -26.60
N ASP A 604 -58.67 5.10 -25.82
CA ASP A 604 -57.68 5.71 -24.96
C ASP A 604 -57.18 4.66 -23.97
N ASN A 605 -55.96 4.17 -24.18
CA ASN A 605 -55.13 3.60 -23.14
C ASN A 605 -53.72 4.14 -23.34
N SER A 606 -53.55 5.41 -22.97
CA SER A 606 -52.25 5.94 -22.62
C SER A 606 -51.68 5.09 -21.48
N LEU A 607 -50.81 4.14 -21.80
CA LEU A 607 -49.91 3.53 -20.82
C LEU A 607 -49.23 4.70 -20.08
N ASN A 608 -49.59 4.92 -18.82
CA ASN A 608 -48.92 5.87 -17.94
C ASN A 608 -47.46 5.44 -17.80
N VAL A 609 -46.60 5.94 -18.69
CA VAL A 609 -45.16 5.66 -18.63
C VAL A 609 -44.62 6.47 -17.46
N ILE A 610 -44.37 5.77 -16.34
CA ILE A 610 -43.72 6.34 -15.18
C ILE A 610 -42.38 6.95 -15.62
N PRO A 611 -42.05 8.19 -15.25
CA PRO A 611 -40.78 8.80 -15.62
C PRO A 611 -39.61 7.96 -15.08
N THR A 612 -38.82 7.38 -15.99
CA THR A 612 -37.68 6.52 -15.69
C THR A 612 -36.36 7.22 -16.00
N SER A 613 -35.47 7.34 -15.01
CA SER A 613 -34.08 7.79 -15.22
C SER A 613 -33.12 6.60 -15.21
N TYR A 614 -32.17 6.59 -16.15
CA TYR A 614 -31.15 5.55 -16.24
C TYR A 614 -29.79 6.10 -15.80
N ILE A 615 -29.17 5.46 -14.82
CA ILE A 615 -27.84 5.81 -14.31
C ILE A 615 -26.92 4.62 -14.46
N PHE A 616 -25.72 4.82 -14.98
CA PHE A 616 -24.71 3.78 -15.07
C PHE A 616 -23.69 3.93 -13.95
N LEU A 617 -23.53 2.90 -13.13
CA LEU A 617 -22.52 2.82 -12.08
C LEU A 617 -21.25 2.18 -12.65
N LYS A 618 -20.17 2.97 -12.75
CA LYS A 618 -18.84 2.50 -13.16
C LYS A 618 -17.86 2.45 -12.00
N SER A 619 -17.00 1.43 -11.99
CA SER A 619 -15.80 1.41 -11.16
C SER A 619 -14.76 2.36 -11.76
N VAL A 620 -14.28 3.33 -10.96
CA VAL A 620 -13.16 4.18 -11.33
C VAL A 620 -11.89 3.49 -10.88
N PRO A 621 -10.97 3.14 -11.79
CA PRO A 621 -9.75 2.46 -11.39
C PRO A 621 -8.76 3.40 -10.69
N LEU A 622 -7.87 2.85 -9.87
CA LEU A 622 -6.90 3.60 -9.08
C LEU A 622 -6.05 4.54 -9.96
N LYS A 623 -5.93 5.81 -9.58
CA LYS A 623 -5.10 6.79 -10.31
C LYS A 623 -3.62 6.43 -10.17
N PHE A 624 -2.81 6.68 -11.20
CA PHE A 624 -1.35 6.47 -11.14
C PHE A 624 -0.71 7.17 -9.94
N ARG A 625 -1.12 8.41 -9.66
CA ARG A 625 -0.68 9.15 -8.46
C ARG A 625 -0.96 8.41 -7.15
N GLY A 626 -2.08 7.68 -7.06
CA GLY A 626 -2.44 6.87 -5.89
C GLY A 626 -1.50 5.68 -5.68
N MET A 627 -1.00 5.07 -6.77
CA MET A 627 -0.03 3.97 -6.69
C MET A 627 1.34 4.44 -6.16
N PHE A 628 1.77 5.65 -6.53
CA PHE A 628 3.04 6.24 -6.12
C PHE A 628 2.93 7.22 -4.93
N GLN A 629 1.79 7.26 -4.25
CA GLN A 629 1.51 8.21 -3.16
C GLN A 629 2.61 8.20 -2.09
N GLN A 630 3.17 7.03 -1.77
CA GLN A 630 4.25 6.91 -0.79
C GLN A 630 5.55 7.60 -1.24
N TYR A 631 5.92 7.47 -2.52
CA TYR A 631 7.10 8.14 -3.09
C TYR A 631 6.93 9.66 -3.08
N PHE A 632 5.74 10.16 -3.41
CA PHE A 632 5.45 11.59 -3.32
C PHE A 632 5.52 12.10 -1.87
N GLN A 633 5.02 11.32 -0.90
CA GLN A 633 5.14 11.68 0.52
C GLN A 633 6.60 11.72 0.98
N LEU A 634 7.43 10.76 0.55
CA LEU A 634 8.86 10.75 0.85
C LEU A 634 9.57 11.95 0.20
N GLY A 635 9.34 12.21 -1.08
CA GLY A 635 9.88 13.36 -1.79
C GLY A 635 9.50 14.68 -1.13
N GLN A 636 8.25 14.82 -0.68
CA GLN A 636 7.80 15.99 0.08
C GLN A 636 8.52 16.13 1.44
N ARG A 637 8.81 15.03 2.14
CA ARG A 637 9.59 15.05 3.40
C ARG A 637 11.03 15.49 3.16
N ILE A 638 11.69 14.93 2.15
CA ILE A 638 13.06 15.28 1.76
C ILE A 638 13.13 16.76 1.38
N ARG A 639 12.20 17.20 0.51
CA ARG A 639 12.10 18.60 0.08
C ARG A 639 11.90 19.54 1.26
N LYS A 640 10.99 19.22 2.19
CA LYS A 640 10.73 20.04 3.38
C LYS A 640 11.94 20.14 4.30
N HIS A 641 12.79 19.10 4.38
CA HIS A 641 13.97 19.10 5.26
C HIS A 641 15.13 19.87 4.63
N TYR A 642 15.55 19.51 3.41
CA TYR A 642 16.73 20.10 2.78
C TYR A 642 16.51 21.49 2.20
N LEU A 643 15.30 21.82 1.70
CA LEU A 643 14.96 23.18 1.25
C LEU A 643 14.42 24.07 2.37
N SER A 644 14.66 23.71 3.64
CA SER A 644 14.26 24.58 4.75
C SER A 644 15.21 25.77 4.87
N LEU A 645 14.65 26.95 5.15
CA LEU A 645 15.43 28.17 5.39
C LEU A 645 16.48 27.97 6.50
N ARG A 646 16.20 27.10 7.47
CA ARG A 646 17.12 26.75 8.54
C ARG A 646 18.35 25.99 8.05
N VAL A 647 18.20 25.02 7.14
CA VAL A 647 19.35 24.29 6.56
C VAL A 647 20.20 25.23 5.71
N LEU A 648 19.56 26.13 4.96
CA LEU A 648 20.26 27.17 4.20
C LEU A 648 21.02 28.13 5.13
N LEU A 649 20.41 28.56 6.24
CA LEU A 649 21.08 29.36 7.27
C LEU A 649 22.21 28.61 7.97
N CYS A 650 22.08 27.30 8.23
CA CYS A 650 23.17 26.49 8.77
C CYS A 650 24.35 26.45 7.80
N LEU A 651 24.10 26.23 6.50
CA LEU A 651 25.13 26.22 5.48
C LEU A 651 25.84 27.58 5.33
N VAL A 652 25.08 28.68 5.41
CA VAL A 652 25.63 30.05 5.36
C VAL A 652 26.41 30.39 6.64
N THR A 653 26.04 29.85 7.79
CA THR A 653 26.72 30.12 9.08
C THR A 653 27.81 29.10 9.43
N GLY A 654 28.10 28.14 8.55
CA GLY A 654 29.05 27.06 8.82
C GLY A 654 28.61 26.09 9.91
N ARG A 655 27.34 26.13 10.33
CA ARG A 655 26.80 25.18 11.30
C ARG A 655 26.53 23.86 10.61
N PHE A 656 26.76 22.77 11.33
CA PHE A 656 26.55 21.43 10.81
C PHE A 656 25.10 21.23 10.32
N VAL A 657 24.95 20.78 9.07
CA VAL A 657 23.63 20.42 8.53
C VAL A 657 23.21 19.07 9.11
N PRO A 658 22.12 18.98 9.89
CA PRO A 658 21.71 17.73 10.49
C PRO A 658 21.30 16.72 9.41
N PRO A 659 21.97 15.55 9.33
CA PRO A 659 21.61 14.53 8.36
C PRO A 659 20.21 13.96 8.68
N ILE A 660 19.42 13.69 7.65
CA ILE A 660 18.17 12.96 7.84
C ILE A 660 18.52 11.56 8.34
N HIS A 661 17.98 11.18 9.49
CA HIS A 661 18.13 9.82 10.00
C HIS A 661 17.59 8.81 8.97
N ARG A 662 18.41 7.80 8.67
CA ARG A 662 18.08 6.74 7.70
C ARG A 662 16.70 6.12 7.98
N LYS A 663 16.34 5.87 9.24
CA LYS A 663 14.99 5.40 9.65
C LYS A 663 13.84 6.21 9.04
N ASN A 664 13.96 7.53 9.02
CA ASN A 664 12.92 8.42 8.49
C ASN A 664 12.87 8.39 6.96
N LEU A 665 14.04 8.33 6.32
CA LEU A 665 14.20 8.32 4.86
C LEU A 665 13.73 6.98 4.25
N TYR A 666 14.06 5.87 4.90
CA TYR A 666 13.70 4.53 4.45
C TYR A 666 12.43 3.99 5.12
N SER A 667 11.69 4.81 5.86
CA SER A 667 10.37 4.44 6.41
C SER A 667 9.39 3.95 5.33
N LEU A 668 9.65 4.27 4.06
CA LEU A 668 8.97 3.78 2.86
C LEU A 668 9.32 2.31 2.53
N GLN A 669 10.54 1.87 2.75
CA GLN A 669 10.95 0.47 2.53
C GLN A 669 10.27 -0.49 3.53
N TYR A 670 9.86 0.02 4.70
CA TYR A 670 9.14 -0.73 5.75
C TYR A 670 7.62 -0.57 5.71
N THR A 671 7.01 0.14 4.75
CA THR A 671 5.53 0.30 4.68
C THR A 671 4.78 -0.98 4.30
N MET A 672 5.48 -1.94 3.70
CA MET A 672 4.95 -3.24 3.29
C MET A 672 5.18 -4.34 4.33
N LEU A 673 5.88 -4.00 5.42
CA LEU A 673 6.16 -4.89 6.53
C LEU A 673 5.32 -4.49 7.76
N PRO A 674 4.92 -5.45 8.60
CA PRO A 674 4.18 -5.15 9.83
C PRO A 674 5.07 -4.39 10.82
N ALA A 675 4.49 -3.44 11.55
CA ALA A 675 5.23 -2.65 12.55
C ALA A 675 5.79 -3.49 13.70
N ARG A 676 5.07 -4.57 14.07
CA ARG A 676 5.52 -5.58 15.03
C ARG A 676 5.81 -6.88 14.30
N ARG A 677 7.03 -7.41 14.48
CA ARG A 677 7.41 -8.73 13.97
C ARG A 677 6.59 -9.81 14.67
N ALA A 678 6.08 -10.78 13.92
CA ALA A 678 5.37 -11.94 14.46
C ALA A 678 6.34 -12.81 15.29
N GLY A 679 5.89 -13.28 16.46
CA GLY A 679 6.72 -14.11 17.34
C GLY A 679 7.00 -15.49 16.72
N ILE A 680 8.10 -16.14 17.13
CA ILE A 680 8.44 -17.50 16.68
C ILE A 680 7.34 -18.50 17.09
N SER A 681 6.87 -18.39 18.33
CA SER A 681 5.75 -19.20 18.85
C SER A 681 4.46 -18.92 18.08
N GLU A 682 4.16 -17.66 17.80
CA GLU A 682 2.99 -17.27 17.00
C GLU A 682 3.05 -17.90 15.60
N MET A 683 4.20 -17.83 14.92
CA MET A 683 4.41 -18.45 13.62
C MET A 683 4.23 -19.97 13.68
N TRP A 684 4.79 -20.64 14.70
CA TRP A 684 4.61 -22.07 14.92
C TRP A 684 3.13 -22.44 15.07
N THR A 685 2.38 -21.71 15.92
CA THR A 685 0.96 -21.99 16.14
C THR A 685 0.16 -21.81 14.85
N VAL A 686 0.43 -20.75 14.08
CA VAL A 686 -0.29 -20.45 12.84
C VAL A 686 0.01 -21.46 11.73
N LEU A 687 1.25 -21.94 11.62
CA LEU A 687 1.65 -22.95 10.63
C LEU A 687 1.17 -24.37 11.00
N THR A 688 1.11 -24.68 12.30
CA THR A 688 0.77 -26.02 12.82
C THR A 688 -0.73 -26.19 13.04
N LYS A 689 -1.51 -25.10 13.15
CA LYS A 689 -2.98 -25.17 13.32
C LYS A 689 -3.58 -25.96 12.16
N ASN A 690 -4.00 -27.20 12.45
CA ASN A 690 -4.53 -28.13 11.47
C ASN A 690 -5.86 -27.60 10.88
N GLU A 691 -5.98 -27.74 9.57
CA GLU A 691 -7.10 -27.28 8.73
C GLU A 691 -8.41 -28.02 9.00
N SER A 692 -8.41 -29.03 9.88
CA SER A 692 -9.58 -29.81 10.25
C SER A 692 -10.53 -29.08 11.21
N LEU A 693 -10.05 -28.10 11.98
CA LEU A 693 -10.88 -27.39 12.97
C LEU A 693 -11.75 -26.27 12.39
N SER A 694 -11.45 -25.74 11.20
CA SER A 694 -12.31 -24.70 10.57
C SER A 694 -13.55 -25.28 9.89
N LYS A 695 -13.54 -26.57 9.51
CA LYS A 695 -14.74 -27.28 9.02
C LYS A 695 -15.74 -27.59 10.13
N LEU A 696 -15.30 -27.67 11.39
CA LEU A 696 -16.18 -27.94 12.53
C LEU A 696 -16.71 -26.65 13.18
N HIS A 697 -15.89 -25.60 13.28
CA HIS A 697 -16.29 -24.37 13.98
C HIS A 697 -17.23 -23.45 13.17
N SER A 698 -17.29 -23.55 11.83
CA SER A 698 -18.26 -22.77 11.04
C SER A 698 -19.68 -23.34 11.06
N GLY A 699 -19.89 -24.51 11.67
CA GLY A 699 -21.19 -25.19 11.77
C GLY A 699 -21.82 -25.22 13.17
N HIS A 700 -21.19 -24.63 14.19
CA HIS A 700 -21.63 -24.82 15.58
C HIS A 700 -21.63 -23.58 16.50
N GLU A 701 -21.54 -22.37 15.97
CA GLU A 701 -21.87 -21.15 16.73
C GLU A 701 -23.23 -20.62 16.31
N GLY A 702 -24.28 -21.24 16.83
CA GLY A 702 -25.64 -20.84 16.53
C GLY A 702 -26.71 -21.71 17.18
N LYS A 703 -26.58 -22.00 18.49
CA LYS A 703 -27.68 -22.30 19.44
C LYS A 703 -27.11 -22.84 20.75
N LEU A 704 -26.86 -21.96 21.70
CA LEU A 704 -26.86 -22.28 23.12
C LEU A 704 -27.21 -21.00 23.88
N ASN A 705 -28.51 -20.70 23.92
CA ASN A 705 -29.15 -19.97 25.02
C ASN A 705 -30.68 -19.99 24.80
N GLY A 706 -31.39 -20.61 25.74
CA GLY A 706 -32.85 -20.66 25.72
C GLY A 706 -33.47 -21.88 26.40
N ARG A 707 -32.97 -22.33 27.56
CA ARG A 707 -33.78 -23.18 28.45
C ARG A 707 -34.75 -22.27 29.22
N ARG A 708 -35.99 -22.17 28.73
CA ARG A 708 -37.13 -21.68 29.52
C ARG A 708 -37.43 -22.72 30.60
N LEU A 709 -37.23 -22.33 31.85
CA LEU A 709 -37.82 -22.99 33.02
C LEU A 709 -39.33 -22.71 33.02
N ASN A 710 -40.14 -23.72 32.73
CA ASN A 710 -41.57 -23.70 33.05
C ASN A 710 -41.73 -24.24 34.48
N GLY A 711 -41.96 -23.34 35.44
CA GLY A 711 -42.42 -23.69 36.77
C GLY A 711 -43.92 -23.98 36.74
N TYR A 712 -44.29 -25.25 36.91
CA TYR A 712 -45.63 -25.65 37.29
C TYR A 712 -45.71 -25.66 38.82
N GLY A 713 -46.41 -24.66 39.37
CA GLY A 713 -46.84 -24.69 40.76
C GLY A 713 -48.07 -25.58 40.90
N HIS A 714 -47.94 -26.65 41.68
CA HIS A 714 -49.09 -27.39 42.19
C HIS A 714 -49.04 -27.32 43.71
N GLY A 715 -49.91 -26.47 44.28
CA GLY A 715 -50.27 -26.56 45.69
C GLY A 715 -51.24 -27.73 45.89
N LYS A 716 -51.06 -28.47 46.98
CA LYS A 716 -52.11 -29.23 47.64
C LYS A 716 -52.03 -28.97 49.13
N ARG A 717 -53.08 -28.36 49.68
CA ARG A 717 -53.52 -28.49 51.07
C ARG A 717 -54.36 -29.76 51.14
N SER A 718 -53.89 -30.73 51.91
CA SER A 718 -54.62 -31.63 52.84
C SER A 718 -53.69 -32.78 53.18
#